data_AF-A0A1L7VEF4-F1
#
_entry.id   AF-A0A1L7VEF4-F1
#
_cell.length_a   1.000
_cell.length_b   1.000
_cell.length_c   1.000
_cell.angle_alpha   90.00
_cell.angle_beta   90.00
_cell.angle_gamma   90.00
#
_symmetry.space_group_name_H-M   'P 1'
#
loop_
_entity.id
_entity.type
_entity.pdbx_description
1 polymer ?
#
loop_
_entity_poly.entity_id
_entity_poly.type
_entity_poly.pdbx_seq_one_letter_code
_entity_poly.pdbx_strand_id
1 'polypeptide(L)'
;MSAQANDIDWEQALEDLVNNLDEFIEPSDGVVEDGIFGHLKFRAAEGDIFGIPARLFEQRIELDTKIVVVVSESKRAMMDKSLMPKASAIMRAAFRAGQAATSELAIYTYGELFNILKSFRDPNSWNPASQGFCDPFTIFLVDVDPDFSAEFVLALNAATIFTKTFNANQQNPNITLKLVTMSSESIHPLISSLFRRFNMNIRFFNLPVVENNYWPKMVYSADMKKALRNIQDQIRKQGRGRKNTIITFCGEDLMPDEWRGERFIKNMRHIQVIHPGVLNIIKNVNEDMLVSFPETFEAAFKLEISGNVHIVGSLVRKRRILDRQTGHEVEATLKLSKLERQAQMAAASWFNIDDSFVCFYAPDRYLDSPQFDFPRRMKFACEQIDGFAAAWTDLGNWPDETFDLLNHILHVENGTANDNDLLPGKATEDGIDYYNIDTALDQTWKRLQLQGLIGPVYNSYAFGTAIPAGLAGFFHDLSYVTKYIGKAAHAMAIESTSSTVSQLKMHVLAALWVGMKRLVQIDWRNSNENTNQEIWNLVDFGSTAAIARYGTLWSKLGLMEAVWAKHAAGSCPNSTASHIIDGRISASTLARSNWISCRQSISALADRDAIAMPSVDGFFLREFEFEKDNYGDLCKPFMQAYSNQVAIVTKRGSHLKMIDFASGQHLDCTEDVRHLVDWAEIIRQEEDSQVLGFYTTASRDSRGVRTKISDWNWIPVSLWAEWSQTLKVTHQVGIEAFKTQGASGPLLRDRKRNPDEV
;
A
#
# COMPACT_ATOMS: atom_id res chain seq x y z
N MET A 1 7.97 43.20 -25.13
CA MET A 1 9.35 42.83 -24.78
C MET A 1 9.24 41.56 -23.96
N SER A 2 9.41 40.41 -24.62
CA SER A 2 9.40 39.08 -24.04
C SER A 2 10.69 38.89 -23.25
N ALA A 3 10.61 38.67 -21.95
CA ALA A 3 11.74 38.15 -21.20
C ALA A 3 12.06 36.77 -21.79
N GLN A 4 13.28 36.60 -22.31
CA GLN A 4 13.81 35.30 -22.68
C GLN A 4 13.78 34.43 -21.41
N ALA A 5 12.98 33.36 -21.43
CA ALA A 5 13.20 32.26 -20.53
C ALA A 5 14.63 31.77 -20.80
N ASN A 6 15.43 31.62 -19.76
CA ASN A 6 16.72 30.94 -19.88
C ASN A 6 16.42 29.50 -20.31
N ASP A 7 16.62 29.18 -21.59
CA ASP A 7 16.62 27.80 -22.07
C ASP A 7 17.81 27.10 -21.38
N ILE A 8 17.52 26.40 -20.29
CA ILE A 8 18.48 25.53 -19.63
C ILE A 8 18.74 24.38 -20.61
N ASP A 9 20.01 24.21 -21.02
CA ASP A 9 20.42 23.06 -21.81
C ASP A 9 20.41 21.82 -20.91
N TRP A 10 19.30 21.11 -20.96
CA TRP A 10 19.05 19.90 -20.20
C TRP A 10 20.10 18.81 -20.42
N GLU A 11 20.62 18.71 -21.65
CA GLU A 11 21.62 17.71 -22.00
C GLU A 11 22.93 17.98 -21.28
N GLN A 12 23.38 19.24 -21.29
CA GLN A 12 24.56 19.68 -20.54
C GLN A 12 24.37 19.52 -19.04
N ALA A 13 23.21 19.89 -18.49
CA ALA A 13 22.94 19.76 -17.06
C ALA A 13 22.95 18.29 -16.60
N LEU A 14 22.48 17.38 -17.45
CA LEU A 14 22.53 15.94 -17.20
C LEU A 14 23.97 15.40 -17.30
N GLU A 15 24.76 15.84 -18.29
CA GLU A 15 26.18 15.47 -18.37
C GLU A 15 26.95 15.92 -17.13
N ASP A 16 26.77 17.19 -16.72
CA ASP A 16 27.42 17.74 -15.51
C ASP A 16 27.03 16.95 -14.26
N LEU A 17 25.75 16.55 -14.14
CA LEU A 17 25.31 15.71 -13.04
C LEU A 17 26.04 14.35 -13.04
N VAL A 18 26.08 13.67 -14.18
CA VAL A 18 26.66 12.32 -14.25
C VAL A 18 28.15 12.38 -13.92
N ASN A 19 28.87 13.40 -14.39
CA ASN A 19 30.28 13.63 -14.03
C ASN A 19 30.45 13.83 -12.50
N ASN A 20 29.57 14.60 -11.86
CA ASN A 20 29.60 14.78 -10.40
C ASN A 20 29.30 13.47 -9.63
N LEU A 21 28.44 12.60 -10.17
CA LEU A 21 28.17 11.28 -9.60
C LEU A 21 29.37 10.35 -9.78
N ASP A 22 30.07 10.44 -10.91
CA ASP A 22 31.28 9.66 -11.19
C ASP A 22 32.40 9.96 -10.17
N GLU A 23 32.69 11.25 -9.94
CA GLU A 23 33.63 11.71 -8.91
C GLU A 23 33.26 11.24 -7.50
N PHE A 24 31.97 11.05 -7.22
CA PHE A 24 31.51 10.55 -5.93
C PHE A 24 31.72 9.03 -5.76
N ILE A 25 31.68 8.27 -6.85
CA ILE A 25 31.89 6.82 -6.85
C ILE A 25 33.39 6.50 -6.67
N GLU A 26 34.25 7.20 -7.41
CA GLU A 26 35.70 7.10 -7.33
C GLU A 26 36.32 8.42 -6.81
N PRO A 27 36.43 8.61 -5.49
CA PRO A 27 37.08 9.80 -4.97
C PRO A 27 38.55 9.81 -5.38
N SER A 28 38.97 10.88 -6.05
CA SER A 28 40.38 11.08 -6.44
C SER A 28 41.33 11.00 -5.23
N ASP A 29 42.50 10.38 -5.46
CA ASP A 29 43.54 10.10 -4.45
C ASP A 29 43.77 11.28 -3.49
N GLY A 30 43.35 11.12 -2.23
CA GLY A 30 43.68 12.03 -1.12
C GLY A 30 42.52 12.75 -0.45
N VAL A 31 41.28 12.65 -0.94
CA VAL A 31 40.09 13.21 -0.24
C VAL A 31 39.43 12.11 0.60
N VAL A 32 39.89 11.98 1.85
CA VAL A 32 39.46 10.92 2.79
C VAL A 32 38.05 11.16 3.39
N GLU A 33 37.36 12.25 3.00
CA GLU A 33 36.08 12.66 3.59
C GLU A 33 34.87 12.60 2.63
N ASP A 34 34.95 11.87 1.52
CA ASP A 34 33.79 11.74 0.64
C ASP A 34 32.75 10.76 1.21
N GLY A 35 31.52 11.26 1.37
CA GLY A 35 30.40 10.51 1.95
C GLY A 35 30.12 9.18 1.24
N ILE A 36 29.51 8.23 1.95
CA ILE A 36 29.00 6.97 1.36
C ILE A 36 27.59 7.17 0.77
N PHE A 37 26.90 8.22 1.23
CA PHE A 37 25.50 8.48 0.95
C PHE A 37 25.29 9.76 0.13
N GLY A 38 24.44 9.65 -0.88
CA GLY A 38 24.03 10.75 -1.73
C GLY A 38 22.52 10.92 -1.79
N HIS A 39 22.08 12.13 -2.15
CA HIS A 39 20.70 12.42 -2.51
C HIS A 39 20.67 13.24 -3.79
N LEU A 40 19.94 12.72 -4.77
CA LEU A 40 19.76 13.26 -6.09
C LEU A 40 18.32 13.72 -6.25
N LYS A 41 18.15 15.02 -6.50
CA LYS A 41 16.86 15.67 -6.76
C LYS A 41 16.69 15.98 -8.25
N PHE A 42 15.56 15.61 -8.85
CA PHE A 42 15.24 15.82 -10.27
C PHE A 42 13.72 15.93 -10.53
N ARG A 43 13.23 16.43 -11.67
CA ARG A 43 11.76 16.49 -11.89
C ARG A 43 11.21 15.23 -12.56
N ALA A 44 10.13 14.66 -12.00
CA ALA A 44 9.53 13.42 -12.48
C ALA A 44 9.00 13.47 -13.94
N ALA A 45 8.51 14.63 -14.39
CA ALA A 45 7.88 14.81 -15.70
C ALA A 45 8.86 14.74 -16.90
N GLU A 46 10.15 14.90 -16.65
CA GLU A 46 11.19 15.01 -17.69
C GLU A 46 12.03 13.73 -17.82
N GLY A 47 11.74 12.71 -17.00
CA GLY A 47 12.16 11.33 -17.26
C GLY A 47 13.57 10.96 -16.80
N ASP A 48 14.08 11.60 -15.75
CA ASP A 48 15.47 11.41 -15.29
C ASP A 48 15.75 10.07 -14.58
N ILE A 49 14.71 9.34 -14.14
CA ILE A 49 14.87 8.01 -13.53
C ILE A 49 15.43 6.94 -14.51
N PHE A 50 15.28 7.14 -15.82
CA PHE A 50 15.85 6.26 -16.86
C PHE A 50 17.12 6.83 -17.48
N GLY A 51 17.20 8.16 -17.65
CA GLY A 51 18.31 8.83 -18.30
C GLY A 51 19.59 8.76 -17.47
N ILE A 52 19.49 9.03 -16.17
CA ILE A 52 20.64 9.07 -15.26
C ILE A 52 21.35 7.71 -15.19
N PRO A 53 20.66 6.58 -14.91
CA PRO A 53 21.33 5.29 -14.86
C PRO A 53 21.94 4.88 -16.22
N ALA A 54 21.29 5.23 -17.34
CA ALA A 54 21.79 4.87 -18.67
C ALA A 54 23.10 5.59 -19.00
N ARG A 55 23.17 6.91 -18.76
CA ARG A 55 24.39 7.70 -19.00
C ARG A 55 25.51 7.37 -18.03
N LEU A 56 25.17 7.17 -16.76
CA LEU A 56 26.15 6.72 -15.77
C LEU A 56 26.70 5.35 -16.16
N PHE A 57 25.84 4.43 -16.60
CA PHE A 57 26.29 3.13 -17.09
C PHE A 57 27.21 3.25 -18.31
N GLU A 58 26.87 4.10 -19.29
CA GLU A 58 27.71 4.37 -20.44
C GLU A 58 29.12 4.86 -20.06
N GLN A 59 29.21 5.80 -19.11
CA GLN A 59 30.50 6.31 -18.63
C GLN A 59 31.30 5.26 -17.84
N ARG A 60 30.63 4.38 -17.08
CA ARG A 60 31.28 3.46 -16.12
C ARG A 60 31.61 2.08 -16.67
N ILE A 61 31.33 1.79 -17.93
CA ILE A 61 31.59 0.47 -18.56
C ILE A 61 33.07 0.06 -18.53
N GLU A 62 33.99 1.01 -18.60
CA GLU A 62 35.43 0.73 -18.57
C GLU A 62 35.97 0.56 -17.15
N LEU A 63 35.20 0.94 -16.13
CA LEU A 63 35.61 1.03 -14.72
C LEU A 63 35.01 -0.10 -13.86
N ASP A 64 34.55 -1.19 -14.51
CA ASP A 64 34.01 -2.39 -13.86
C ASP A 64 32.99 -2.08 -12.74
N THR A 65 32.11 -1.11 -13.00
CA THR A 65 31.14 -0.65 -11.99
C THR A 65 29.79 -1.32 -12.16
N LYS A 66 29.27 -1.85 -11.06
CA LYS A 66 27.90 -2.32 -10.97
C LYS A 66 26.95 -1.19 -10.60
N ILE A 67 25.88 -1.04 -11.38
CA ILE A 67 24.80 -0.09 -11.09
C ILE A 67 23.56 -0.89 -10.71
N VAL A 68 23.11 -0.70 -9.47
CA VAL A 68 21.90 -1.34 -8.94
C VAL A 68 20.80 -0.29 -8.83
N VAL A 69 19.83 -0.34 -9.75
CA VAL A 69 18.68 0.57 -9.76
C VAL A 69 17.53 -0.07 -8.99
N VAL A 70 16.97 0.65 -8.02
CA VAL A 70 15.96 0.13 -7.11
C VAL A 70 14.71 0.99 -7.20
N VAL A 71 13.57 0.37 -7.51
CA VAL A 71 12.31 1.07 -7.78
C VAL A 71 11.09 0.36 -7.20
N SER A 72 9.93 1.00 -7.26
CA SER A 72 8.67 0.33 -6.96
C SER A 72 8.35 -0.79 -7.97
N GLU A 73 7.56 -1.78 -7.55
CA GLU A 73 7.07 -2.87 -8.41
C GLU A 73 6.42 -2.34 -9.70
N SER A 74 5.65 -1.26 -9.58
CA SER A 74 5.00 -0.63 -10.73
C SER A 74 6.02 -0.09 -11.75
N LYS A 75 7.14 0.51 -11.29
CA LYS A 75 8.13 1.12 -12.18
C LYS A 75 9.08 0.10 -12.81
N ARG A 76 9.30 -1.07 -12.19
CA ARG A 76 10.24 -2.10 -12.68
C ARG A 76 9.98 -2.51 -14.12
N ALA A 77 8.76 -2.91 -14.44
CA ALA A 77 8.43 -3.37 -15.79
C ALA A 77 8.61 -2.29 -16.87
N MET A 78 8.59 -1.01 -16.48
CA MET A 78 8.92 0.10 -17.38
C MET A 78 10.42 0.21 -17.60
N MET A 79 11.22 0.04 -16.54
CA MET A 79 12.66 0.06 -16.66
C MET A 79 13.17 -1.12 -17.49
N ASP A 80 12.61 -2.31 -17.32
CA ASP A 80 12.96 -3.48 -18.15
C ASP A 80 12.68 -3.23 -19.64
N LYS A 81 11.64 -2.47 -19.98
CA LYS A 81 11.29 -2.15 -21.36
C LYS A 81 12.05 -0.97 -21.96
N SER A 82 12.53 -0.05 -21.13
CA SER A 82 13.10 1.23 -21.60
C SER A 82 14.59 1.37 -21.32
N LEU A 83 15.05 0.98 -20.14
CA LEU A 83 16.44 1.12 -19.68
C LEU A 83 17.29 -0.06 -20.13
N MET A 84 16.83 -1.30 -19.92
CA MET A 84 17.62 -2.50 -20.25
C MET A 84 18.00 -2.62 -21.74
N PRO A 85 17.12 -2.28 -22.71
CA PRO A 85 17.52 -2.29 -24.13
C PRO A 85 18.58 -1.24 -24.46
N LYS A 86 18.54 -0.07 -23.80
CA LYS A 86 19.57 0.97 -23.94
C LYS A 86 20.91 0.48 -23.39
N ALA A 87 20.93 -0.03 -22.16
CA ALA A 87 22.13 -0.61 -21.55
C ALA A 87 22.72 -1.74 -22.41
N SER A 88 21.88 -2.62 -22.96
CA SER A 88 22.30 -3.68 -23.89
C SER A 88 22.86 -3.14 -25.21
N ALA A 89 22.37 -1.99 -25.70
CA ALA A 89 22.92 -1.34 -26.88
C ALA A 89 24.29 -0.72 -26.58
N ILE A 90 24.43 -0.05 -25.43
CA ILE A 90 25.67 0.53 -24.94
C ILE A 90 26.74 -0.57 -24.78
N MET A 91 26.43 -1.69 -24.09
CA MET A 91 27.34 -2.84 -23.97
C MET A 91 27.79 -3.41 -25.31
N ARG A 92 26.87 -3.53 -26.27
CA ARG A 92 27.22 -4.02 -27.62
C ARG A 92 28.11 -3.04 -28.37
N ALA A 93 27.92 -1.74 -28.18
CA ALA A 93 28.78 -0.72 -28.79
C ALA A 93 30.20 -0.76 -28.18
N ALA A 94 30.29 -0.86 -26.85
CA ALA A 94 31.54 -1.01 -26.11
C ALA A 94 32.33 -2.25 -26.56
N PHE A 95 31.67 -3.42 -26.63
CA PHE A 95 32.31 -4.65 -27.09
C PHE A 95 32.82 -4.54 -28.54
N ARG A 96 32.08 -3.88 -29.43
CA ARG A 96 32.53 -3.62 -30.82
C ARG A 96 33.72 -2.67 -30.88
N ALA A 97 33.85 -1.76 -29.92
CA ALA A 97 35.00 -0.87 -29.78
C ALA A 97 36.24 -1.57 -29.17
N GLY A 98 36.11 -2.84 -28.77
CA GLY A 98 37.22 -3.62 -28.20
C GLY A 98 37.41 -3.45 -26.69
N GLN A 99 36.44 -2.84 -25.99
CA GLN A 99 36.46 -2.71 -24.54
C GLN A 99 36.09 -4.06 -23.88
N ALA A 100 36.85 -4.45 -22.84
CA ALA A 100 36.52 -5.58 -21.99
C ALA A 100 35.46 -5.15 -20.96
N ALA A 101 34.19 -5.10 -21.37
CA ALA A 101 33.10 -4.64 -20.52
C ALA A 101 32.53 -5.79 -19.66
N THR A 102 32.82 -5.78 -18.36
CA THR A 102 32.24 -6.71 -17.36
C THR A 102 31.16 -6.06 -16.47
N SER A 103 31.00 -4.73 -16.55
CA SER A 103 30.03 -3.97 -15.76
C SER A 103 28.59 -4.48 -15.86
N GLU A 104 27.90 -4.53 -14.72
CA GLU A 104 26.51 -4.99 -14.66
C GLU A 104 25.53 -3.85 -14.35
N LEU A 105 24.42 -3.77 -15.08
CA LEU A 105 23.25 -2.96 -14.71
C LEU A 105 22.14 -3.90 -14.24
N ALA A 106 21.79 -3.82 -12.96
CA ALA A 106 20.74 -4.62 -12.34
C ALA A 106 19.56 -3.74 -11.91
N ILE A 107 18.35 -4.28 -12.03
CA ILE A 107 17.11 -3.59 -11.66
C ILE A 107 16.33 -4.47 -10.68
N TYR A 108 16.08 -3.94 -9.49
CA TYR A 108 15.31 -4.62 -8.46
C TYR A 108 14.11 -3.78 -8.02
N THR A 109 13.04 -4.46 -7.65
CA THR A 109 12.03 -3.85 -6.77
C THR A 109 12.59 -3.63 -5.37
N TYR A 110 11.99 -2.72 -4.58
CA TYR A 110 12.34 -2.58 -3.15
C TYR A 110 12.32 -3.92 -2.42
N GLY A 111 11.28 -4.72 -2.63
CA GLY A 111 11.13 -6.03 -2.00
C GLY A 111 12.17 -7.06 -2.43
N GLU A 112 12.52 -7.11 -3.71
CA GLU A 112 13.59 -7.98 -4.20
C GLU A 112 14.94 -7.61 -3.58
N LEU A 113 15.28 -6.31 -3.54
CA LEU A 113 16.51 -5.87 -2.91
C LEU A 113 16.54 -6.28 -1.43
N PHE A 114 15.46 -6.00 -0.70
CA PHE A 114 15.36 -6.37 0.71
C PHE A 114 15.59 -7.87 0.93
N ASN A 115 14.92 -8.73 0.16
CA ASN A 115 15.06 -10.17 0.28
C ASN A 115 16.46 -10.68 -0.11
N ILE A 116 17.07 -10.11 -1.16
CA ILE A 116 18.45 -10.44 -1.57
C ILE A 116 19.43 -10.07 -0.46
N LEU A 117 19.41 -8.83 0.04
CA LEU A 117 20.31 -8.39 1.10
C LEU A 117 20.09 -9.17 2.40
N LYS A 118 18.84 -9.53 2.72
CA LYS A 118 18.52 -10.41 3.84
C LYS A 118 19.15 -11.80 3.67
N SER A 119 19.08 -12.38 2.47
CA SER A 119 19.70 -13.69 2.18
C SER A 119 21.22 -13.68 2.27
N PHE A 120 21.85 -12.51 2.15
CA PHE A 120 23.29 -12.34 2.30
C PHE A 120 23.74 -12.28 3.76
N ARG A 121 22.80 -12.10 4.69
CA ARG A 121 23.11 -11.87 6.09
C ARG A 121 23.18 -13.19 6.87
N ASP A 122 24.39 -13.54 7.30
CA ASP A 122 24.62 -14.51 8.38
C ASP A 122 24.58 -13.81 9.74
N PRO A 123 24.39 -14.49 10.89
CA PRO A 123 24.29 -13.83 12.20
C PRO A 123 25.45 -12.89 12.56
N ASN A 124 26.66 -13.13 12.04
CA ASN A 124 27.86 -12.34 12.40
C ASN A 124 28.65 -11.80 11.19
N SER A 125 28.25 -12.10 9.95
CA SER A 125 28.99 -11.70 8.74
C SER A 125 28.08 -11.53 7.52
N TRP A 126 28.65 -11.03 6.44
CA TRP A 126 28.06 -11.14 5.09
C TRP A 126 28.56 -12.44 4.46
N ASN A 127 27.66 -13.23 3.87
CA ASN A 127 28.01 -14.54 3.31
C ASN A 127 28.80 -14.41 1.98
N PRO A 128 29.40 -15.49 1.45
CA PRO A 128 30.18 -15.39 0.20
C PRO A 128 29.38 -14.95 -1.03
N ALA A 129 28.07 -15.20 -1.07
CA ALA A 129 27.22 -14.75 -2.18
C ALA A 129 27.15 -13.23 -2.27
N SER A 130 27.27 -12.53 -1.14
CA SER A 130 27.35 -11.07 -1.10
C SER A 130 28.61 -10.51 -1.77
N GLN A 131 29.72 -11.26 -1.79
CA GLN A 131 30.94 -10.87 -2.49
C GLN A 131 30.78 -10.98 -3.99
N GLY A 132 30.15 -12.06 -4.48
CA GLY A 132 29.83 -12.21 -5.90
C GLY A 132 28.71 -11.29 -6.38
N PHE A 133 27.97 -10.66 -5.47
CA PHE A 133 26.98 -9.66 -5.81
C PHE A 133 27.61 -8.29 -6.11
N CYS A 134 28.76 -7.99 -5.53
CA CYS A 134 29.42 -6.69 -5.64
C CYS A 134 30.62 -6.77 -6.60
N ASP A 135 30.70 -5.81 -7.52
CA ASP A 135 31.91 -5.53 -8.31
C ASP A 135 32.81 -4.54 -7.54
N PRO A 136 34.08 -4.31 -7.95
CA PRO A 136 34.99 -3.39 -7.25
C PRO A 136 34.38 -2.03 -6.91
N PHE A 137 33.49 -1.53 -7.78
CA PHE A 137 32.62 -0.40 -7.50
C PHE A 137 31.16 -0.80 -7.69
N THR A 138 30.33 -0.58 -6.67
CA THR A 138 28.88 -0.81 -6.75
C THR A 138 28.11 0.42 -6.27
N ILE A 139 27.18 0.92 -7.06
CA ILE A 139 26.31 2.03 -6.68
C ILE A 139 24.84 1.60 -6.65
N PHE A 140 24.16 1.84 -5.51
CA PHE A 140 22.72 1.74 -5.39
C PHE A 140 22.07 3.07 -5.76
N LEU A 141 21.21 3.08 -6.77
CA LEU A 141 20.37 4.21 -7.14
C LEU A 141 18.92 3.88 -6.74
N VAL A 142 18.46 4.41 -5.60
CA VAL A 142 17.16 4.09 -5.02
C VAL A 142 16.16 5.22 -5.31
N ASP A 143 15.20 4.97 -6.19
CA ASP A 143 14.04 5.85 -6.40
C ASP A 143 13.22 5.94 -5.12
N VAL A 144 13.02 7.15 -4.61
CA VAL A 144 12.28 7.40 -3.37
C VAL A 144 10.81 7.21 -3.66
N ASP A 145 10.17 6.32 -2.89
CA ASP A 145 8.72 6.19 -2.90
C ASP A 145 8.12 7.48 -2.30
N PRO A 146 7.34 8.28 -3.05
CA PRO A 146 6.73 9.51 -2.55
C PRO A 146 5.82 9.27 -1.33
N ASP A 147 5.31 8.05 -1.18
CA ASP A 147 4.46 7.65 -0.08
C ASP A 147 5.20 6.95 1.05
N PHE A 148 6.50 6.64 0.93
CA PHE A 148 7.23 5.86 1.93
C PHE A 148 6.49 4.56 2.29
N SER A 149 6.33 3.65 1.34
CA SER A 149 5.83 2.30 1.65
C SER A 149 6.77 1.53 2.58
N ALA A 150 6.23 0.53 3.28
CA ALA A 150 7.02 -0.36 4.13
C ALA A 150 8.13 -1.06 3.32
N GLU A 151 7.81 -1.50 2.09
CA GLU A 151 8.73 -2.06 1.12
C GLU A 151 9.95 -1.14 0.91
N PHE A 152 9.71 0.14 0.61
CA PHE A 152 10.75 1.13 0.39
C PHE A 152 11.60 1.36 1.65
N VAL A 153 10.97 1.57 2.80
CA VAL A 153 11.69 1.87 4.05
C VAL A 153 12.56 0.70 4.48
N LEU A 154 12.06 -0.54 4.38
CA LEU A 154 12.82 -1.75 4.68
C LEU A 154 14.00 -1.93 3.73
N ALA A 155 13.78 -1.74 2.42
CA ALA A 155 14.84 -1.84 1.41
C ALA A 155 15.92 -0.76 1.60
N LEU A 156 15.51 0.49 1.85
CA LEU A 156 16.44 1.60 2.10
C LEU A 156 17.27 1.34 3.35
N ASN A 157 16.64 0.85 4.43
CA ASN A 157 17.34 0.50 5.65
C ASN A 157 18.37 -0.62 5.40
N ALA A 158 17.93 -1.74 4.79
CA ALA A 158 18.78 -2.87 4.47
C ALA A 158 19.98 -2.45 3.59
N ALA A 159 19.74 -1.64 2.55
CA ALA A 159 20.78 -1.14 1.67
C ALA A 159 21.75 -0.18 2.38
N THR A 160 21.24 0.66 3.28
CA THR A 160 22.08 1.57 4.09
C THR A 160 23.03 0.79 5.00
N ILE A 161 22.51 -0.19 5.73
CA ILE A 161 23.30 -1.03 6.63
C ILE A 161 24.29 -1.89 5.83
N PHE A 162 23.85 -2.50 4.73
CA PHE A 162 24.71 -3.27 3.85
C PHE A 162 25.87 -2.42 3.33
N THR A 163 25.58 -1.28 2.71
CA THR A 163 26.60 -0.36 2.16
C THR A 163 27.60 0.07 3.24
N LYS A 164 27.11 0.46 4.42
CA LYS A 164 27.98 0.94 5.52
C LYS A 164 28.88 -0.17 6.07
N THR A 165 28.28 -1.29 6.45
CA THR A 165 29.01 -2.37 7.14
C THR A 165 29.90 -3.16 6.19
N PHE A 166 29.50 -3.28 4.92
CA PHE A 166 30.31 -3.95 3.90
C PHE A 166 31.56 -3.12 3.56
N ASN A 167 31.44 -1.79 3.41
CA ASN A 167 32.60 -0.90 3.23
C ASN A 167 33.54 -0.89 4.44
N ALA A 168 33.02 -1.12 5.65
CA ALA A 168 33.83 -1.23 6.86
C ALA A 168 34.48 -2.61 7.03
N ASN A 169 34.07 -3.62 6.26
CA ASN A 169 34.55 -4.99 6.41
C ASN A 169 35.94 -5.16 5.76
N GLN A 170 36.94 -5.43 6.61
CA GLN A 170 38.33 -5.66 6.19
C GLN A 170 38.51 -6.88 5.27
N GLN A 171 37.51 -7.76 5.15
CA GLN A 171 37.53 -8.90 4.23
C GLN A 171 37.38 -8.50 2.76
N ASN A 172 36.93 -7.28 2.46
CA ASN A 172 36.64 -6.81 1.09
C ASN A 172 37.36 -5.48 0.78
N PRO A 173 38.70 -5.40 0.89
CA PRO A 173 39.44 -4.14 0.84
C PRO A 173 39.39 -3.42 -0.52
N ASN A 174 38.97 -4.11 -1.58
CA ASN A 174 38.93 -3.60 -2.96
C ASN A 174 37.52 -3.32 -3.46
N ILE A 175 36.51 -3.37 -2.58
CA ILE A 175 35.11 -3.14 -2.96
C ILE A 175 34.61 -1.87 -2.31
N THR A 176 34.09 -0.95 -3.12
CA THR A 176 33.47 0.30 -2.67
C THR A 176 32.00 0.31 -3.04
N LEU A 177 31.15 0.48 -2.03
CA LEU A 177 29.71 0.63 -2.21
C LEU A 177 29.29 2.08 -1.96
N LYS A 178 28.42 2.61 -2.82
CA LYS A 178 27.78 3.91 -2.63
C LYS A 178 26.28 3.76 -2.71
N LEU A 179 25.55 4.62 -2.00
CA LEU A 179 24.08 4.62 -2.05
C LEU A 179 23.57 6.04 -2.28
N VAL A 180 22.78 6.21 -3.33
CA VAL A 180 22.16 7.47 -3.73
C VAL A 180 20.65 7.31 -3.77
N THR A 181 19.95 8.16 -3.04
CA THR A 181 18.48 8.26 -3.14
C THR A 181 18.09 9.25 -4.23
N MET A 182 17.02 8.95 -4.96
CA MET A 182 16.58 9.65 -6.17
C MET A 182 15.14 10.13 -5.99
N SER A 183 14.86 11.44 -6.01
CA SER A 183 13.52 11.96 -5.74
C SER A 183 13.19 13.21 -6.53
N SER A 184 11.90 13.48 -6.71
CA SER A 184 11.41 14.78 -7.17
C SER A 184 11.23 15.82 -6.08
N GLU A 185 11.29 15.37 -4.85
CA GLU A 185 11.16 16.18 -3.66
C GLU A 185 12.52 16.41 -3.02
N SER A 186 12.61 17.38 -2.13
CA SER A 186 13.79 17.51 -1.28
C SER A 186 13.94 16.28 -0.39
N ILE A 187 15.17 16.00 0.08
CA ILE A 187 15.42 14.86 0.97
C ILE A 187 14.46 14.87 2.16
N HIS A 188 13.79 13.75 2.37
CA HIS A 188 12.88 13.63 3.50
C HIS A 188 13.70 13.57 4.81
N PRO A 189 13.20 14.16 5.92
CA PRO A 189 13.87 14.08 7.22
C PRO A 189 14.21 12.64 7.65
N LEU A 190 13.34 11.67 7.36
CA LEU A 190 13.58 10.24 7.63
C LEU A 190 14.88 9.75 6.97
N ILE A 191 15.09 10.03 5.68
CA ILE A 191 16.28 9.62 4.93
C ILE A 191 17.51 10.35 5.47
N SER A 192 17.38 11.65 5.74
CA SER A 192 18.46 12.45 6.32
C SER A 192 18.92 11.90 7.67
N SER A 193 17.99 11.56 8.55
CA SER A 193 18.28 11.00 9.87
C SER A 193 18.92 9.62 9.78
N LEU A 194 18.43 8.77 8.86
CA LEU A 194 19.02 7.46 8.56
C LEU A 194 20.51 7.60 8.18
N PHE A 195 20.84 8.49 7.24
CA PHE A 195 22.23 8.66 6.79
C PHE A 195 23.10 9.33 7.84
N ARG A 196 22.59 10.36 8.54
CA ARG A 196 23.33 11.07 9.61
C ARG A 196 23.68 10.16 10.79
N ARG A 197 22.85 9.17 11.12
CA ARG A 197 23.11 8.23 12.23
C ARG A 197 24.43 7.50 12.10
N PHE A 198 24.88 7.26 10.87
CA PHE A 198 26.17 6.63 10.59
C PHE A 198 27.35 7.63 10.59
N ASN A 199 27.15 8.84 11.14
CA ASN A 199 28.10 9.94 11.23
C ASN A 199 28.73 10.30 9.87
N MET A 200 27.91 10.38 8.83
CA MET A 200 28.37 10.58 7.46
C MET A 200 27.73 11.81 6.80
N ASN A 201 28.54 12.53 6.03
CA ASN A 201 28.08 13.64 5.21
C ASN A 201 27.24 13.09 4.04
N ILE A 202 26.09 13.72 3.80
CA ILE A 202 25.22 13.42 2.65
C ILE A 202 25.64 14.34 1.50
N ARG A 203 26.03 13.76 0.36
CA ARG A 203 26.32 14.55 -0.85
C ARG A 203 25.02 14.85 -1.60
N PHE A 204 24.79 16.12 -1.91
CA PHE A 204 23.57 16.55 -2.59
C PHE A 204 23.84 16.83 -4.06
N PHE A 205 23.02 16.24 -4.92
CA PHE A 205 23.03 16.43 -6.36
C PHE A 205 21.68 17.00 -6.78
N ASN A 206 21.68 18.08 -7.55
CA ASN A 206 20.45 18.71 -8.01
C ASN A 206 20.51 18.88 -9.52
N LEU A 207 19.55 18.31 -10.23
CA LEU A 207 19.27 18.75 -11.59
C LEU A 207 18.52 20.09 -11.54
N PRO A 208 18.83 21.03 -12.45
CA PRO A 208 18.14 22.31 -12.52
C PRO A 208 16.63 22.09 -12.68
N VAL A 209 15.84 22.93 -12.03
CA VAL A 209 14.40 22.92 -12.19
C VAL A 209 14.07 23.74 -13.43
N VAL A 210 13.71 23.11 -14.54
CA VAL A 210 13.11 23.88 -15.65
C VAL A 210 11.75 24.38 -15.24
N GLU A 211 11.47 25.65 -15.50
CA GLU A 211 10.16 26.24 -15.21
C GLU A 211 9.09 25.44 -15.96
N ASN A 212 8.15 24.85 -15.20
CA ASN A 212 7.06 24.10 -15.80
C ASN A 212 6.15 25.10 -16.49
N ASN A 213 6.29 25.28 -17.79
CA ASN A 213 5.30 25.98 -18.59
C ASN A 213 4.01 25.15 -18.76
N TYR A 214 4.01 23.87 -18.35
CA TYR A 214 2.88 22.93 -18.37
C TYR A 214 1.89 23.14 -17.21
N TRP A 215 1.25 24.31 -17.14
CA TRP A 215 0.09 24.51 -16.27
C TRP A 215 -1.20 24.35 -17.09
N PRO A 216 -2.00 23.29 -16.84
CA PRO A 216 -3.22 23.05 -17.61
C PRO A 216 -4.22 24.19 -17.42
N LYS A 217 -5.15 24.35 -18.38
CA LYS A 217 -6.23 25.33 -18.25
C LYS A 217 -7.10 25.01 -17.04
N MET A 218 -7.07 25.86 -16.03
CA MET A 218 -7.85 25.70 -14.81
C MET A 218 -9.34 25.97 -15.02
N VAL A 219 -10.19 25.08 -14.55
CA VAL A 219 -11.66 25.20 -14.59
C VAL A 219 -12.25 25.02 -13.19
N TYR A 220 -12.73 26.12 -12.61
CA TYR A 220 -13.27 26.13 -11.25
C TYR A 220 -14.44 25.15 -11.05
N SER A 221 -14.23 24.18 -10.17
CA SER A 221 -15.15 23.10 -9.85
C SER A 221 -15.10 22.82 -8.35
N ALA A 222 -16.11 23.32 -7.62
CA ALA A 222 -16.15 23.24 -6.15
C ALA A 222 -16.23 21.80 -5.60
N ASP A 223 -16.78 20.87 -6.39
CA ASP A 223 -16.95 19.46 -6.03
C ASP A 223 -16.92 18.58 -7.29
N MET A 224 -16.90 17.25 -7.08
CA MET A 224 -16.90 16.25 -8.15
C MET A 224 -18.13 16.37 -9.06
N LYS A 225 -19.31 16.71 -8.54
CA LYS A 225 -20.55 16.85 -9.35
C LYS A 225 -20.49 18.05 -10.28
N LYS A 226 -19.92 19.17 -9.82
CA LYS A 226 -19.69 20.37 -10.63
C LYS A 226 -18.60 20.14 -11.66
N ALA A 227 -17.54 19.41 -11.31
CA ALA A 227 -16.50 19.00 -12.27
C ALA A 227 -17.14 18.20 -13.43
N LEU A 228 -17.96 17.19 -13.13
CA LEU A 228 -18.63 16.39 -14.16
C LEU A 228 -19.54 17.23 -15.08
N ARG A 229 -20.33 18.15 -14.52
CA ARG A 229 -21.17 19.06 -15.31
C ARG A 229 -20.33 19.96 -16.22
N ASN A 230 -19.25 20.53 -15.69
CA ASN A 230 -18.34 21.37 -16.45
C ASN A 230 -17.68 20.59 -17.61
N ILE A 231 -17.28 19.34 -17.37
CA ILE A 231 -16.73 18.45 -18.40
C ILE A 231 -17.76 18.20 -19.50
N GLN A 232 -19.00 17.83 -19.15
CA GLN A 232 -20.07 17.61 -20.12
C GLN A 232 -20.31 18.86 -20.98
N ASP A 233 -20.27 20.04 -20.38
CA ASP A 233 -20.44 21.30 -21.10
C ASP A 233 -19.24 21.64 -22.00
N GLN A 234 -18.01 21.35 -21.57
CA GLN A 234 -16.81 21.51 -22.41
C GLN A 234 -16.85 20.58 -23.62
N ILE A 235 -17.17 19.30 -23.43
CA ILE A 235 -17.30 18.33 -24.52
C ILE A 235 -18.38 18.77 -25.51
N ARG A 236 -19.52 19.29 -25.02
CA ARG A 236 -20.60 19.81 -25.90
C ARG A 236 -20.16 21.02 -26.73
N LYS A 237 -19.36 21.92 -26.15
CA LYS A 237 -18.94 23.18 -26.79
C LYS A 237 -17.76 23.01 -27.75
N GLN A 238 -16.75 22.24 -27.34
CA GLN A 238 -15.43 22.21 -27.98
C GLN A 238 -14.94 20.80 -28.31
N GLY A 239 -15.63 19.75 -27.84
CA GLY A 239 -15.21 18.35 -27.97
C GLY A 239 -16.07 17.46 -28.87
N ARG A 240 -17.09 17.98 -29.57
CA ARG A 240 -17.93 17.16 -30.46
C ARG A 240 -17.09 16.55 -31.58
N GLY A 241 -17.09 15.22 -31.67
CA GLY A 241 -16.37 14.46 -32.70
C GLY A 241 -14.88 14.24 -32.42
N ARG A 242 -14.40 14.60 -31.22
CA ARG A 242 -13.04 14.28 -30.74
C ARG A 242 -13.13 13.29 -29.58
N LYS A 243 -12.09 12.47 -29.43
CA LYS A 243 -11.90 11.62 -28.26
C LYS A 243 -11.73 12.48 -27.01
N ASN A 244 -12.41 12.13 -25.91
CA ASN A 244 -12.31 12.80 -24.62
C ASN A 244 -11.85 11.80 -23.57
N THR A 245 -10.79 12.16 -22.85
CA THR A 245 -10.22 11.36 -21.77
C THR A 245 -10.41 12.08 -20.45
N ILE A 246 -11.22 11.53 -19.55
CA ILE A 246 -11.36 12.03 -18.18
C ILE A 246 -10.37 11.29 -17.29
N ILE A 247 -9.63 12.03 -16.48
CA ILE A 247 -8.64 11.51 -15.54
C ILE A 247 -9.10 11.82 -14.13
N THR A 248 -9.13 10.79 -13.28
CA THR A 248 -9.43 10.90 -11.86
C THR A 248 -8.33 10.27 -11.03
N PHE A 249 -8.20 10.73 -9.79
CA PHE A 249 -7.27 10.20 -8.80
C PHE A 249 -8.08 9.54 -7.68
N CYS A 250 -8.58 8.34 -7.94
CA CYS A 250 -9.41 7.58 -6.99
C CYS A 250 -8.73 6.28 -6.53
N GLY A 251 -7.44 6.13 -6.80
CA GLY A 251 -6.71 4.98 -6.29
C GLY A 251 -7.18 3.69 -6.93
N GLU A 252 -7.51 2.77 -6.04
CA GLU A 252 -8.03 1.46 -6.39
C GLU A 252 -9.56 1.45 -6.62
N ASP A 253 -10.23 2.61 -6.49
CA ASP A 253 -11.61 2.83 -6.98
C ASP A 253 -11.60 3.35 -8.43
N LEU A 254 -12.53 2.85 -9.25
CA LEU A 254 -12.63 3.22 -10.69
C LEU A 254 -13.08 4.66 -10.93
N MET A 255 -13.84 5.25 -10.00
CA MET A 255 -14.41 6.59 -10.14
C MET A 255 -14.89 7.13 -8.77
N PRO A 256 -15.07 8.45 -8.64
CA PRO A 256 -15.69 9.05 -7.46
C PRO A 256 -17.08 8.46 -7.16
N ASP A 257 -17.39 8.25 -5.89
CA ASP A 257 -18.66 7.65 -5.46
C ASP A 257 -19.86 8.48 -5.93
N GLU A 258 -19.71 9.79 -6.04
CA GLU A 258 -20.74 10.73 -6.51
C GLU A 258 -21.09 10.58 -7.99
N TRP A 259 -20.22 9.95 -8.79
CA TRP A 259 -20.47 9.70 -10.22
C TRP A 259 -21.07 8.32 -10.47
N ARG A 260 -21.18 7.48 -9.44
CA ARG A 260 -21.75 6.13 -9.57
C ARG A 260 -23.20 6.21 -10.03
N GLY A 261 -23.49 5.59 -11.17
CA GLY A 261 -24.83 5.55 -11.76
C GLY A 261 -25.09 6.59 -12.84
N GLU A 262 -24.19 7.56 -13.04
CA GLU A 262 -24.31 8.59 -14.08
C GLU A 262 -24.23 7.98 -15.48
N ARG A 263 -25.30 8.16 -16.28
CA ARG A 263 -25.40 7.59 -17.64
C ARG A 263 -24.27 8.03 -18.56
N PHE A 264 -23.82 9.28 -18.43
CA PHE A 264 -22.71 9.82 -19.21
C PHE A 264 -21.41 9.03 -18.97
N ILE A 265 -21.09 8.75 -17.70
CA ILE A 265 -19.90 7.98 -17.34
C ILE A 265 -20.06 6.52 -17.78
N LYS A 266 -21.25 5.93 -17.68
CA LYS A 266 -21.51 4.54 -18.14
C LYS A 266 -21.20 4.31 -19.62
N ASN A 267 -21.24 5.35 -20.44
CA ASN A 267 -20.99 5.25 -21.88
C ASN A 267 -19.50 5.39 -22.24
N MET A 268 -18.63 5.69 -21.27
CA MET A 268 -17.18 5.79 -21.48
C MET A 268 -16.50 4.45 -21.20
N ARG A 269 -15.36 4.20 -21.85
CA ARG A 269 -14.50 3.07 -21.52
C ARG A 269 -13.77 3.35 -20.21
N HIS A 270 -13.95 2.49 -19.20
CA HIS A 270 -13.30 2.65 -17.91
C HIS A 270 -11.98 1.92 -17.88
N ILE A 271 -10.92 2.63 -17.50
CA ILE A 271 -9.57 2.10 -17.41
C ILE A 271 -9.04 2.44 -16.02
N GLN A 272 -8.54 1.44 -15.31
CA GLN A 272 -7.84 1.62 -14.06
C GLN A 272 -6.35 1.38 -14.26
N VAL A 273 -5.53 2.36 -13.90
CA VAL A 273 -4.08 2.24 -14.00
C VAL A 273 -3.55 1.56 -12.74
N ILE A 274 -3.53 0.24 -12.75
CA ILE A 274 -2.96 -0.57 -11.66
C ILE A 274 -1.49 -0.95 -11.90
N HIS A 275 -1.02 -0.83 -13.14
CA HIS A 275 0.35 -1.08 -13.54
C HIS A 275 0.61 -0.37 -14.88
N PRO A 276 1.83 0.13 -15.13
CA PRO A 276 2.16 0.84 -16.37
C PRO A 276 1.93 0.05 -17.68
N GLY A 277 1.82 -1.27 -17.65
CA GLY A 277 1.37 -2.06 -18.81
C GLY A 277 0.01 -1.62 -19.36
N VAL A 278 -0.87 -1.08 -18.50
CA VAL A 278 -2.19 -0.52 -18.87
C VAL A 278 -2.06 0.73 -19.76
N LEU A 279 -0.92 1.43 -19.71
CA LEU A 279 -0.69 2.64 -20.47
C LEU A 279 -0.69 2.38 -21.99
N ASN A 280 -0.24 1.20 -22.42
CA ASN A 280 -0.35 0.81 -23.83
C ASN A 280 -1.81 0.61 -24.27
N ILE A 281 -2.68 0.18 -23.35
CA ILE A 281 -4.12 0.10 -23.61
C ILE A 281 -4.66 1.52 -23.82
N ILE A 282 -4.31 2.47 -22.95
CA ILE A 282 -4.74 3.87 -23.05
C ILE A 282 -4.33 4.48 -24.40
N LYS A 283 -3.10 4.20 -24.87
CA LYS A 283 -2.58 4.67 -26.17
C LYS A 283 -3.40 4.13 -27.36
N ASN A 284 -3.79 2.86 -27.32
CA ASN A 284 -4.39 2.17 -28.46
C ASN A 284 -5.93 2.30 -28.54
N VAL A 285 -6.57 2.88 -27.53
CA VAL A 285 -8.03 3.07 -27.49
C VAL A 285 -8.43 4.31 -28.29
N ASN A 286 -9.42 4.20 -29.18
CA ASN A 286 -9.96 5.33 -29.95
C ASN A 286 -11.32 5.86 -29.46
N GLU A 287 -11.78 5.38 -28.30
CA GLU A 287 -13.06 5.73 -27.68
C GLU A 287 -12.88 6.76 -26.55
N ASP A 288 -13.98 7.39 -26.11
CA ASP A 288 -13.99 8.22 -24.90
C ASP A 288 -13.66 7.36 -23.68
N MET A 289 -12.78 7.87 -22.80
CA MET A 289 -12.24 7.12 -21.67
C MET A 289 -12.46 7.83 -20.35
N LEU A 290 -12.70 7.05 -19.30
CA LEU A 290 -12.48 7.43 -17.93
C LEU A 290 -11.27 6.63 -17.41
N VAL A 291 -10.20 7.32 -17.04
CA VAL A 291 -8.95 6.74 -16.56
C VAL A 291 -8.76 7.12 -15.10
N SER A 292 -8.75 6.14 -14.22
CA SER A 292 -8.41 6.34 -12.80
C SER A 292 -6.94 5.99 -12.57
N PHE A 293 -6.19 6.94 -12.03
CA PHE A 293 -4.83 6.74 -11.56
C PHE A 293 -4.79 6.66 -10.03
N PRO A 294 -3.80 5.95 -9.46
CA PRO A 294 -3.44 6.11 -8.06
C PRO A 294 -3.15 7.57 -7.74
N GLU A 295 -3.56 8.04 -6.55
CA GLU A 295 -3.39 9.44 -6.15
C GLU A 295 -1.94 9.90 -6.10
N THR A 296 -1.02 8.95 -5.95
CA THR A 296 0.44 9.16 -5.88
C THR A 296 1.17 8.60 -7.09
N PHE A 297 0.44 8.25 -8.14
CA PHE A 297 1.04 7.80 -9.38
C PHE A 297 1.86 8.93 -10.00
N GLU A 298 3.12 8.66 -10.27
CA GLU A 298 4.00 9.52 -11.04
C GLU A 298 4.41 8.78 -12.31
N ALA A 299 4.00 9.28 -13.48
CA ALA A 299 4.52 8.80 -14.75
C ALA A 299 5.82 9.52 -15.10
N ALA A 300 6.85 8.72 -15.40
CA ALA A 300 8.14 9.20 -15.88
C ALA A 300 8.26 9.20 -17.43
N PHE A 301 7.15 9.29 -18.15
CA PHE A 301 7.10 9.25 -19.62
C PHE A 301 5.84 9.96 -20.14
N LYS A 302 5.87 10.33 -21.42
CA LYS A 302 4.71 10.95 -22.09
C LYS A 302 3.79 9.90 -22.75
N LEU A 303 2.52 9.99 -22.43
CA LEU A 303 1.38 9.34 -23.06
C LEU A 303 0.99 10.11 -24.31
N GLU A 304 1.09 9.46 -25.46
CA GLU A 304 0.51 9.96 -26.70
C GLU A 304 -1.00 9.65 -26.68
N ILE A 305 -1.81 10.69 -26.47
CA ILE A 305 -3.27 10.60 -26.53
C ILE A 305 -3.75 11.57 -27.60
N SER A 306 -4.69 11.15 -28.43
CA SER A 306 -5.42 12.04 -29.33
C SER A 306 -6.66 12.61 -28.64
N GLY A 307 -6.94 13.89 -28.86
CA GLY A 307 -8.17 14.55 -28.40
C GLY A 307 -8.01 15.39 -27.13
N ASN A 308 -9.10 15.53 -26.36
CA ASN A 308 -9.15 16.39 -25.17
C ASN A 308 -8.88 15.59 -23.90
N VAL A 309 -8.16 16.19 -22.97
CA VAL A 309 -7.87 15.61 -21.65
C VAL A 309 -8.50 16.48 -20.55
N HIS A 310 -9.22 15.82 -19.65
CA HIS A 310 -9.96 16.42 -18.56
C HIS A 310 -9.50 15.83 -17.23
N ILE A 311 -8.62 16.52 -16.52
CA ILE A 311 -8.05 16.05 -15.25
C ILE A 311 -8.89 16.61 -14.10
N VAL A 312 -9.38 15.75 -13.22
CA VAL A 312 -10.19 16.17 -12.07
C VAL A 312 -9.36 16.02 -10.80
N GLY A 313 -8.98 17.15 -10.21
CA GLY A 313 -8.24 17.20 -8.95
C GLY A 313 -9.14 16.83 -7.77
N SER A 314 -8.64 15.94 -6.91
CA SER A 314 -9.31 15.59 -5.66
C SER A 314 -8.69 16.36 -4.51
N LEU A 315 -9.50 16.83 -3.55
CA LEU A 315 -8.97 17.39 -2.30
C LEU A 315 -8.69 16.33 -1.24
N VAL A 316 -9.22 15.12 -1.44
CA VAL A 316 -9.21 14.05 -0.47
C VAL A 316 -8.85 12.72 -1.13
N ARG A 317 -8.44 11.75 -0.31
CA ARG A 317 -8.27 10.35 -0.70
C ARG A 317 -8.73 9.44 0.43
N LYS A 318 -9.03 8.19 0.11
CA LYS A 318 -9.27 7.17 1.12
C LYS A 318 -7.94 6.50 1.48
N ARG A 319 -7.67 6.33 2.76
CA ARG A 319 -6.51 5.58 3.27
C ARG A 319 -6.86 4.82 4.52
N ARG A 320 -6.22 3.67 4.72
CA ARG A 320 -6.22 2.99 6.02
C ARG A 320 -5.27 3.74 6.95
N ILE A 321 -5.73 4.00 8.16
CA ILE A 321 -4.96 4.65 9.21
C ILE A 321 -5.22 3.97 10.54
N LEU A 322 -4.21 3.95 11.41
CA LEU A 322 -4.40 3.59 12.82
C LEU A 322 -5.20 4.70 13.51
N ASP A 323 -6.48 4.44 13.77
CA ASP A 323 -7.39 5.43 14.35
C ASP A 323 -7.24 5.49 15.88
N ARG A 324 -6.81 6.63 16.43
CA ARG A 324 -6.69 6.81 17.89
C ARG A 324 -8.01 6.60 18.65
N GLN A 325 -9.17 6.85 18.01
CA GLN A 325 -10.47 6.70 18.68
C GLN A 325 -10.80 5.23 18.95
N THR A 326 -10.39 4.33 18.06
CA THR A 326 -10.74 2.91 18.14
C THR A 326 -9.53 1.99 18.40
N GLY A 327 -8.31 2.52 18.29
CA GLY A 327 -7.06 1.78 18.51
C GLY A 327 -6.75 0.73 17.46
N HIS A 328 -7.39 0.80 16.29
CA HIS A 328 -7.21 -0.13 15.18
C HIS A 328 -7.28 0.57 13.82
N GLU A 329 -6.99 -0.17 12.75
CA GLU A 329 -7.01 0.35 11.39
C GLU A 329 -8.44 0.70 10.94
N VAL A 330 -8.61 1.88 10.35
CA VAL A 330 -9.86 2.38 9.76
C VAL A 330 -9.55 3.01 8.42
N GLU A 331 -10.35 2.72 7.40
CA GLU A 331 -10.33 3.46 6.14
C GLU A 331 -10.99 4.84 6.33
N ALA A 332 -10.20 5.90 6.28
CA ALA A 332 -10.68 7.26 6.43
C ALA A 332 -10.49 8.08 5.15
N THR A 333 -11.39 9.04 4.95
CA THR A 333 -11.23 10.06 3.90
C THR A 333 -10.35 11.19 4.43
N LEU A 334 -9.12 11.27 3.94
CA LEU A 334 -8.09 12.23 4.37
C LEU A 334 -7.85 13.29 3.32
N LYS A 335 -7.53 14.50 3.76
CA LYS A 335 -7.12 15.58 2.85
C LYS A 335 -5.75 15.30 2.26
N LEU A 336 -5.54 15.77 1.04
CA LEU A 336 -4.23 15.75 0.39
C LEU A 336 -3.33 16.89 0.89
N SER A 337 -2.04 16.60 0.98
CA SER A 337 -0.97 17.58 1.15
C SER A 337 -0.84 18.46 -0.11
N LYS A 338 -0.12 19.58 0.02
CA LYS A 338 0.23 20.43 -1.12
C LYS A 338 1.00 19.65 -2.20
N LEU A 339 1.95 18.81 -1.81
CA LEU A 339 2.77 18.01 -2.71
C LEU A 339 1.93 16.99 -3.50
N GLU A 340 0.98 16.31 -2.84
CA GLU A 340 0.05 15.40 -3.52
C GLU A 340 -0.84 16.13 -4.52
N ARG A 341 -1.33 17.32 -4.17
CA ARG A 341 -2.11 18.15 -5.10
C ARG A 341 -1.27 18.62 -6.29
N GLN A 342 -0.01 18.97 -6.06
CA GLN A 342 0.93 19.32 -7.12
C GLN A 342 1.20 18.13 -8.05
N ALA A 343 1.35 16.91 -7.51
CA ALA A 343 1.50 15.69 -8.32
C ALA A 343 0.26 15.45 -9.22
N GLN A 344 -0.95 15.64 -8.69
CA GLN A 344 -2.18 15.55 -9.50
C GLN A 344 -2.23 16.59 -10.62
N MET A 345 -1.78 17.81 -10.37
CA MET A 345 -1.69 18.85 -11.41
C MET A 345 -0.61 18.54 -12.44
N ALA A 346 0.52 18.01 -12.00
CA ALA A 346 1.61 17.58 -12.85
C ALA A 346 1.21 16.44 -13.79
N ALA A 347 0.08 15.75 -13.55
CA ALA A 347 -0.44 14.78 -14.52
C ALA A 347 -0.72 15.37 -15.91
N ALA A 348 -0.91 16.68 -16.02
CA ALA A 348 -1.00 17.35 -17.32
C ALA A 348 0.25 17.14 -18.19
N SER A 349 1.44 17.12 -17.58
CA SER A 349 2.70 16.92 -18.31
C SER A 349 2.92 15.46 -18.75
N TRP A 350 2.07 14.53 -18.31
CA TRP A 350 2.13 13.15 -18.78
C TRP A 350 1.66 13.02 -20.21
N PHE A 351 1.05 14.03 -20.83
CA PHE A 351 0.47 13.89 -22.16
C PHE A 351 1.28 14.66 -23.21
N ASN A 352 1.56 14.01 -24.34
CA ASN A 352 2.18 14.67 -25.49
C ASN A 352 1.10 15.36 -26.36
N ILE A 353 0.48 16.40 -25.82
CA ILE A 353 -0.60 17.16 -26.46
C ILE A 353 -0.45 18.66 -26.20
N ASP A 354 -0.99 19.48 -27.11
CA ASP A 354 -1.06 20.93 -26.93
C ASP A 354 -1.91 21.28 -25.69
N ASP A 355 -1.37 22.16 -24.84
CA ASP A 355 -1.94 22.56 -23.55
C ASP A 355 -3.37 23.09 -23.65
N SER A 356 -3.76 23.64 -24.81
CA SER A 356 -5.13 24.11 -25.06
C SER A 356 -6.17 22.98 -25.03
N PHE A 357 -5.75 21.72 -25.14
CA PHE A 357 -6.60 20.52 -25.04
C PHE A 357 -6.62 19.88 -23.64
N VAL A 358 -5.89 20.43 -22.67
CA VAL A 358 -5.86 19.94 -21.30
C VAL A 358 -6.58 20.90 -20.36
N CYS A 359 -7.64 20.40 -19.70
CA CYS A 359 -8.36 21.14 -18.67
C CYS A 359 -8.20 20.45 -17.31
N PHE A 360 -7.89 21.24 -16.28
CA PHE A 360 -7.82 20.77 -14.90
C PHE A 360 -8.99 21.33 -14.09
N TYR A 361 -9.81 20.45 -13.52
CA TYR A 361 -11.03 20.77 -12.80
C TYR A 361 -10.79 20.63 -11.30
N ALA A 362 -10.83 21.74 -10.57
CA ALA A 362 -10.60 21.75 -9.13
C ALA A 362 -11.23 22.98 -8.44
N PRO A 363 -11.36 22.96 -7.11
CA PRO A 363 -11.79 24.12 -6.33
C PRO A 363 -10.84 25.31 -6.47
N ASP A 364 -11.31 26.48 -6.06
CA ASP A 364 -10.50 27.70 -6.06
C ASP A 364 -9.38 27.56 -5.02
N ARG A 365 -8.22 28.16 -5.28
CA ARG A 365 -7.00 28.03 -4.46
C ARG A 365 -6.61 26.58 -4.15
N TYR A 366 -6.73 25.70 -5.15
CA TYR A 366 -6.40 24.27 -5.00
C TYR A 366 -5.00 24.04 -4.43
N LEU A 367 -3.97 24.77 -4.90
CA LEU A 367 -2.61 24.66 -4.35
C LEU A 367 -2.35 25.59 -3.16
N ASP A 368 -2.91 26.79 -3.21
CA ASP A 368 -2.58 27.89 -2.30
C ASP A 368 -3.47 27.96 -1.05
N SER A 369 -4.28 26.94 -0.79
CA SER A 369 -5.06 26.87 0.45
C SER A 369 -4.12 26.68 1.64
N PRO A 370 -3.95 27.69 2.52
CA PRO A 370 -3.02 27.60 3.65
C PRO A 370 -3.49 26.57 4.70
N GLN A 371 -4.74 26.12 4.62
CA GLN A 371 -5.30 25.12 5.53
C GLN A 371 -4.72 23.72 5.32
N PHE A 372 -3.98 23.47 4.23
CA PHE A 372 -3.58 22.11 3.83
C PHE A 372 -2.09 22.04 3.42
N ASP A 373 -1.24 22.78 4.11
CA ASP A 373 0.22 22.79 3.88
C ASP A 373 0.93 21.92 4.93
N PHE A 374 0.64 20.61 4.90
CA PHE A 374 1.29 19.57 5.71
C PHE A 374 2.08 18.63 4.77
N PRO A 375 3.13 17.94 5.24
CA PRO A 375 3.91 17.01 4.41
C PRO A 375 3.08 15.79 4.00
N ARG A 376 3.59 15.01 3.04
CA ARG A 376 2.96 13.75 2.65
C ARG A 376 2.89 12.80 3.85
N ARG A 377 1.76 12.10 3.96
CA ARG A 377 1.60 11.06 4.99
C ARG A 377 2.31 9.79 4.53
N MET A 378 3.17 9.25 5.38
CA MET A 378 3.92 8.03 5.10
C MET A 378 3.00 6.80 5.19
N LYS A 379 2.99 6.00 4.13
CA LYS A 379 2.17 4.81 3.97
C LYS A 379 2.54 3.73 4.97
N PHE A 380 3.83 3.52 5.24
CA PHE A 380 4.22 2.52 6.24
C PHE A 380 3.67 2.84 7.63
N ALA A 381 3.62 4.11 8.02
CA ALA A 381 3.13 4.55 9.33
C ALA A 381 1.60 4.60 9.41
N CYS A 382 0.92 4.83 8.29
CA CYS A 382 -0.54 4.95 8.22
C CYS A 382 -1.22 3.61 7.94
N GLU A 383 -0.81 2.92 6.89
CA GLU A 383 -1.53 1.79 6.29
C GLU A 383 -0.90 0.43 6.60
N GLN A 384 0.41 0.39 6.84
CA GLN A 384 1.17 -0.86 6.91
C GLN A 384 1.90 -1.04 8.24
N ILE A 385 1.54 -0.27 9.28
CA ILE A 385 2.32 -0.17 10.51
C ILE A 385 2.47 -1.53 11.22
N ASP A 386 1.41 -2.35 11.19
CA ASP A 386 1.40 -3.69 11.77
C ASP A 386 2.36 -4.63 11.03
N GLY A 387 2.26 -4.68 9.70
CA GLY A 387 3.13 -5.53 8.87
C GLY A 387 4.57 -5.01 8.79
N PHE A 388 4.78 -3.71 8.86
CA PHE A 388 6.11 -3.08 8.92
C PHE A 388 6.82 -3.44 10.21
N ALA A 389 6.18 -3.27 11.37
CA ALA A 389 6.75 -3.64 12.65
C ALA A 389 7.03 -5.16 12.74
N ALA A 390 6.13 -5.99 12.18
CA ALA A 390 6.34 -7.43 12.08
C ALA A 390 7.49 -7.81 11.15
N ALA A 391 7.62 -7.19 9.97
CA ALA A 391 8.75 -7.43 9.07
C ALA A 391 10.08 -6.96 9.67
N TRP A 392 10.05 -6.02 10.61
CA TRP A 392 11.26 -5.57 11.28
C TRP A 392 11.82 -6.62 12.25
N THR A 393 10.98 -7.42 12.91
CA THR A 393 11.50 -8.48 13.82
C THR A 393 12.28 -9.56 13.08
N ASP A 394 12.01 -9.72 11.80
CA ASP A 394 12.76 -10.57 10.87
C ASP A 394 14.22 -10.12 10.70
N LEU A 395 14.52 -8.86 11.03
CA LEU A 395 15.87 -8.31 11.04
C LEU A 395 16.63 -8.61 12.34
N GLY A 396 16.14 -9.52 13.20
CA GLY A 396 16.75 -9.88 14.51
C GLY A 396 18.25 -10.18 14.49
N ASN A 397 18.76 -10.66 13.36
CA ASN A 397 20.18 -11.02 13.16
C ASN A 397 21.01 -9.90 12.52
N TRP A 398 20.41 -8.74 12.25
CA TRP A 398 21.11 -7.58 11.71
C TRP A 398 21.81 -6.80 12.84
N PRO A 399 22.83 -5.98 12.54
CA PRO A 399 23.55 -5.21 13.56
C PRO A 399 22.61 -4.41 14.47
N ASP A 400 22.96 -4.22 15.75
CA ASP A 400 22.13 -3.53 16.74
C ASP A 400 21.69 -2.13 16.29
N GLU A 401 22.50 -1.46 15.45
CA GLU A 401 22.20 -0.18 14.84
C GLU A 401 20.92 -0.21 13.97
N THR A 402 20.52 -1.39 13.49
CA THR A 402 19.25 -1.65 12.82
C THR A 402 18.08 -1.42 13.78
N PHE A 403 18.17 -1.86 15.03
CA PHE A 403 17.08 -1.73 16.00
C PHE A 403 17.03 -0.34 16.63
N ASP A 404 18.18 0.30 16.85
CA ASP A 404 18.28 1.69 17.32
C ASP A 404 17.76 2.71 16.30
N LEU A 405 17.81 2.36 15.01
CA LEU A 405 17.30 3.18 13.92
C LEU A 405 15.79 3.40 14.02
N LEU A 406 15.01 2.39 14.48
CA LEU A 406 13.60 2.59 14.82
C LEU A 406 13.52 3.68 15.91
N ASN A 407 14.13 3.46 17.08
CA ASN A 407 14.04 4.43 18.18
C ASN A 407 14.42 5.86 17.75
N HIS A 408 15.38 6.05 16.82
CA HIS A 408 15.76 7.37 16.31
C HIS A 408 14.89 7.92 15.17
N ILE A 409 14.56 7.13 14.13
CA ILE A 409 13.65 7.56 13.05
C ILE A 409 12.30 7.96 13.62
N LEU A 410 11.89 7.29 14.70
CA LEU A 410 10.62 7.53 15.38
C LEU A 410 10.67 8.77 16.28
N HIS A 411 11.80 9.08 16.92
CA HIS A 411 12.01 10.27 17.75
C HIS A 411 12.22 11.59 16.99
N VAL A 412 12.33 11.58 15.65
CA VAL A 412 12.63 12.77 14.83
C VAL A 412 11.53 13.85 14.89
N GLU A 413 10.32 13.54 15.38
CA GLU A 413 9.29 14.56 15.64
C GLU A 413 9.28 15.10 17.08
N ASN A 414 9.93 14.43 18.05
CA ASN A 414 10.10 14.99 19.39
C ASN A 414 11.34 15.88 19.51
N GLY A 415 12.35 15.68 18.66
CA GLY A 415 13.65 16.37 18.75
C GLY A 415 13.73 17.75 18.07
N THR A 416 12.70 18.23 17.38
CA THR A 416 12.73 19.54 16.69
C THR A 416 11.67 20.53 17.17
N ALA A 417 10.78 20.13 18.09
CA ALA A 417 9.90 21.08 18.76
C ALA A 417 10.66 22.12 19.61
N ASN A 418 11.95 21.87 19.92
CA ASN A 418 12.79 22.80 20.67
C ASN A 418 14.04 23.34 19.93
N ASP A 419 14.43 22.79 18.77
CA ASP A 419 15.72 23.18 18.15
C ASP A 419 15.70 23.38 16.61
N ASN A 420 14.54 23.47 15.95
CA ASN A 420 14.48 24.01 14.59
C ASN A 420 13.30 24.98 14.40
N ASP A 421 13.63 26.26 14.27
CA ASP A 421 12.81 27.40 13.81
C ASP A 421 12.26 27.24 12.37
N LEU A 422 11.92 26.02 11.91
CA LEU A 422 11.48 25.76 10.53
C LEU A 422 10.12 25.05 10.39
N LEU A 423 9.44 24.72 11.48
CA LEU A 423 7.99 24.47 11.41
C LEU A 423 7.28 25.75 11.88
N PRO A 424 6.56 26.47 10.99
CA PRO A 424 5.81 27.64 11.42
C PRO A 424 4.82 27.20 12.51
N GLY A 425 4.89 27.84 13.68
CA GLY A 425 4.10 27.55 14.89
C GLY A 425 2.57 27.63 14.74
N LYS A 426 2.06 27.69 13.51
CA LYS A 426 0.64 27.50 13.17
C LYS A 426 0.19 26.04 13.14
N ALA A 427 1.07 25.08 12.86
CA ALA A 427 0.63 23.69 12.70
C ALA A 427 0.12 23.07 14.02
N THR A 428 0.70 23.50 15.15
CA THR A 428 0.25 23.19 16.52
C THR A 428 -1.00 23.96 16.94
N GLU A 429 -1.20 25.19 16.48
CA GLU A 429 -2.44 25.96 16.74
C GLU A 429 -3.64 25.45 15.93
N ASP A 430 -3.41 24.91 14.74
CA ASP A 430 -4.45 24.30 13.92
C ASP A 430 -4.82 22.88 14.41
N GLY A 431 -4.03 22.25 15.30
CA GLY A 431 -4.23 20.88 15.80
C GLY A 431 -3.84 19.81 14.79
N ILE A 432 -2.88 20.08 13.90
CA ILE A 432 -2.27 19.01 13.10
C ILE A 432 -1.19 18.40 14.00
N ASP A 433 -1.59 17.44 14.82
CA ASP A 433 -0.66 16.56 15.51
C ASP A 433 -0.01 15.73 14.39
N TYR A 434 1.16 16.17 13.93
CA TYR A 434 2.04 15.33 13.14
C TYR A 434 2.12 14.01 13.89
N TYR A 435 1.80 12.92 13.18
CA TYR A 435 1.64 11.59 13.73
C TYR A 435 2.77 11.37 14.75
N ASN A 436 2.48 11.33 16.05
CA ASN A 436 3.51 11.00 17.02
C ASN A 436 3.84 9.51 16.78
N ILE A 437 4.71 9.26 15.80
CA ILE A 437 4.97 7.93 15.25
C ILE A 437 5.53 7.06 16.36
N ASP A 438 6.31 7.63 17.29
CA ASP A 438 6.74 7.00 18.54
C ASP A 438 5.56 6.40 19.32
N THR A 439 4.55 7.21 19.63
CA THR A 439 3.40 6.76 20.43
C THR A 439 2.55 5.76 19.66
N ALA A 440 2.32 6.00 18.36
CA ALA A 440 1.57 5.09 17.50
C ALA A 440 2.28 3.74 17.35
N LEU A 441 3.62 3.74 17.24
CA LEU A 441 4.41 2.52 17.15
C LEU A 441 4.62 1.83 18.48
N ASP A 442 4.84 2.53 19.59
CA ASP A 442 4.91 1.90 20.91
C ASP A 442 3.58 1.19 21.24
N GLN A 443 2.45 1.85 20.96
CA GLN A 443 1.13 1.23 21.06
C GLN A 443 0.95 0.07 20.08
N THR A 444 1.40 0.22 18.83
CA THR A 444 1.35 -0.85 17.84
C THR A 444 2.22 -2.03 18.24
N TRP A 445 3.44 -1.79 18.73
CA TRP A 445 4.39 -2.80 19.16
C TRP A 445 3.82 -3.59 20.34
N LYS A 446 3.33 -2.89 21.39
CA LYS A 446 2.63 -3.52 22.51
C LYS A 446 1.42 -4.33 22.04
N ARG A 447 0.60 -3.77 21.15
CA ARG A 447 -0.54 -4.47 20.54
C ARG A 447 -0.10 -5.74 19.81
N LEU A 448 0.90 -5.66 18.94
CA LEU A 448 1.38 -6.80 18.16
C LEU A 448 1.96 -7.88 19.09
N GLN A 449 2.63 -7.49 20.18
CA GLN A 449 3.05 -8.42 21.25
C GLN A 449 1.83 -9.07 21.93
N LEU A 450 0.77 -8.31 22.24
CA LEU A 450 -0.50 -8.84 22.76
C LEU A 450 -1.25 -9.76 21.79
N GLN A 451 -0.92 -9.71 20.51
CA GLN A 451 -1.56 -10.52 19.48
C GLN A 451 -0.70 -11.71 19.06
N GLY A 452 0.52 -11.81 19.59
CA GLY A 452 1.51 -12.83 19.21
C GLY A 452 2.19 -12.58 17.86
N LEU A 453 2.02 -11.38 17.27
CA LEU A 453 2.59 -11.02 15.96
C LEU A 453 4.09 -10.73 16.02
N ILE A 454 4.60 -10.26 17.17
CA ILE A 454 6.02 -9.94 17.36
C ILE A 454 6.53 -10.36 18.74
N GLY A 455 7.82 -10.67 18.81
CA GLY A 455 8.58 -10.85 20.05
C GLY A 455 8.83 -12.32 20.44
N PRO A 456 9.96 -12.59 21.13
CA PRO A 456 10.22 -13.91 21.73
C PRO A 456 9.22 -14.22 22.85
N VAL A 457 9.01 -15.51 23.11
CA VAL A 457 8.32 -16.04 24.29
C VAL A 457 9.14 -15.71 25.56
N TYR A 458 9.26 -14.44 25.94
CA TYR A 458 9.85 -14.04 27.23
C TYR A 458 8.73 -13.59 28.19
N ASN A 459 8.45 -14.49 29.13
CA ASN A 459 7.89 -14.43 30.49
C ASN A 459 7.41 -13.13 31.14
N SER A 460 6.89 -12.13 30.42
CA SER A 460 6.12 -11.09 31.11
C SER A 460 5.03 -10.36 30.33
N TYR A 461 4.87 -10.44 29.00
CA TYR A 461 3.78 -9.69 28.30
C TYR A 461 3.30 -10.30 26.96
N ALA A 462 3.32 -11.62 26.75
CA ALA A 462 2.77 -12.22 25.54
C ALA A 462 1.32 -12.70 25.78
N PHE A 463 0.35 -11.99 25.19
CA PHE A 463 -1.00 -12.52 25.02
C PHE A 463 -1.05 -13.14 23.62
N GLY A 464 -1.49 -14.40 23.51
CA GLY A 464 -1.44 -15.16 22.24
C GLY A 464 -0.24 -16.11 22.13
N THR A 465 -0.46 -17.26 21.49
CA THR A 465 0.61 -18.16 21.05
C THR A 465 1.41 -17.45 19.96
N ALA A 466 2.68 -17.12 20.26
CA ALA A 466 3.61 -16.61 19.26
C ALA A 466 3.63 -17.54 18.03
N ILE A 467 3.87 -16.96 16.84
CA ILE A 467 4.11 -17.75 15.64
C ILE A 467 5.19 -18.80 15.96
N PRO A 468 4.92 -20.10 15.75
CA PRO A 468 5.93 -21.13 16.00
C PRO A 468 7.23 -20.75 15.31
N ALA A 469 8.38 -20.97 15.96
CA ALA A 469 9.67 -20.57 15.40
C ALA A 469 9.92 -21.15 13.99
N GLY A 470 9.38 -22.34 13.70
CA GLY A 470 9.42 -22.95 12.36
C GLY A 470 8.55 -22.29 11.29
N LEU A 471 7.62 -21.40 11.67
CA LEU A 471 6.69 -20.70 10.78
C LEU A 471 6.95 -19.19 10.70
N ALA A 472 7.92 -18.67 11.46
CA ALA A 472 8.28 -17.25 11.45
C ALA A 472 8.73 -16.78 10.06
N GLY A 473 9.57 -17.56 9.38
CA GLY A 473 10.01 -17.25 8.01
C GLY A 473 8.84 -17.18 7.02
N PHE A 474 7.94 -18.17 7.07
CA PHE A 474 6.73 -18.18 6.25
C PHE A 474 5.84 -16.96 6.52
N PHE A 475 5.64 -16.58 7.78
CA PHE A 475 4.87 -15.39 8.13
C PHE A 475 5.47 -14.11 7.56
N HIS A 476 6.78 -13.91 7.67
CA HIS A 476 7.44 -12.69 7.17
C HIS A 476 7.33 -12.60 5.64
N ASP A 477 7.52 -13.71 4.94
CA ASP A 477 7.40 -13.76 3.49
C ASP A 477 5.94 -13.59 3.02
N LEU A 478 4.98 -14.09 3.81
CA LEU A 478 3.56 -13.88 3.59
C LEU A 478 3.15 -12.42 3.82
N SER A 479 3.72 -11.77 4.85
CA SER A 479 3.54 -10.33 5.09
C SER A 479 4.01 -9.53 3.88
N TYR A 480 5.15 -9.90 3.28
CA TYR A 480 5.63 -9.32 2.03
C TYR A 480 4.67 -9.53 0.86
N VAL A 481 4.24 -10.77 0.58
CA VAL A 481 3.29 -11.09 -0.52
C VAL A 481 1.97 -10.33 -0.37
N THR A 482 1.57 -10.03 0.86
CA THR A 482 0.33 -9.32 1.18
C THR A 482 0.53 -7.82 1.36
N LYS A 483 1.67 -7.25 0.92
CA LYS A 483 1.98 -5.81 1.02
C LYS A 483 1.85 -5.28 2.46
N TYR A 484 2.29 -6.09 3.41
CA TYR A 484 2.35 -5.84 4.84
C TYR A 484 0.98 -5.70 5.53
N ILE A 485 -0.02 -6.50 5.12
CA ILE A 485 -1.26 -6.70 5.89
C ILE A 485 -0.98 -7.70 7.04
N GLY A 486 -0.33 -7.21 8.10
CA GLY A 486 0.24 -8.04 9.17
C GLY A 486 -0.75 -9.00 9.85
N LYS A 487 -1.96 -8.53 10.21
CA LYS A 487 -2.97 -9.35 10.90
C LYS A 487 -3.48 -10.51 10.06
N ALA A 488 -3.70 -10.28 8.77
CA ALA A 488 -4.21 -11.32 7.88
C ALA A 488 -3.12 -12.38 7.62
N ALA A 489 -1.86 -11.94 7.42
CA ALA A 489 -0.71 -12.84 7.32
C ALA A 489 -0.54 -13.67 8.61
N HIS A 490 -0.72 -13.06 9.78
CA HIS A 490 -0.65 -13.76 11.07
C HIS A 490 -1.74 -14.82 11.20
N ALA A 491 -2.99 -14.47 10.90
CA ALA A 491 -4.10 -15.43 10.90
C ALA A 491 -3.77 -16.65 10.04
N MET A 492 -3.17 -16.44 8.86
CA MET A 492 -2.75 -17.51 7.96
C MET A 492 -1.59 -18.36 8.51
N ALA A 493 -0.58 -17.74 9.11
CA ALA A 493 0.60 -18.43 9.64
C ALA A 493 0.31 -19.33 10.86
N ILE A 494 -0.78 -19.08 11.61
CA ILE A 494 -1.20 -19.96 12.71
C ILE A 494 -1.59 -21.34 12.16
N GLU A 495 -1.02 -22.40 12.72
CA GLU A 495 -1.30 -23.77 12.31
C GLU A 495 -2.79 -24.10 12.33
N SER A 496 -3.23 -24.88 11.35
CA SER A 496 -4.61 -25.34 11.23
C SER A 496 -4.64 -26.87 11.34
N THR A 497 -5.69 -27.39 11.98
CA THR A 497 -5.89 -28.83 12.22
C THR A 497 -6.24 -29.61 10.95
N SER A 498 -6.75 -28.92 9.93
CA SER A 498 -7.21 -29.50 8.67
C SER A 498 -6.71 -28.70 7.47
N SER A 499 -6.34 -29.40 6.40
CA SER A 499 -5.99 -28.80 5.10
C SER A 499 -7.12 -27.94 4.52
N THR A 500 -8.36 -28.29 4.84
CA THR A 500 -9.56 -27.55 4.41
C THR A 500 -9.62 -26.15 5.05
N VAL A 501 -9.24 -26.07 6.32
CA VAL A 501 -9.14 -24.79 7.05
C VAL A 501 -8.02 -23.94 6.48
N SER A 502 -6.84 -24.52 6.22
CA SER A 502 -5.72 -23.82 5.57
C SER A 502 -6.11 -23.25 4.20
N GLN A 503 -6.86 -24.01 3.39
CA GLN A 503 -7.35 -23.57 2.10
C GLN A 503 -8.27 -22.35 2.23
N LEU A 504 -9.25 -22.41 3.14
CA LEU A 504 -10.17 -21.31 3.35
C LEU A 504 -9.45 -20.05 3.86
N LYS A 505 -8.49 -20.20 4.77
CA LYS A 505 -7.65 -19.09 5.25
C LYS A 505 -6.87 -18.43 4.11
N MET A 506 -6.30 -19.21 3.19
CA MET A 506 -5.64 -18.68 1.99
C MET A 506 -6.62 -17.88 1.12
N HIS A 507 -7.84 -18.38 0.90
CA HIS A 507 -8.87 -17.68 0.13
C HIS A 507 -9.27 -16.34 0.78
N VAL A 508 -9.44 -16.33 2.10
CA VAL A 508 -9.80 -15.15 2.89
C VAL A 508 -8.67 -14.14 2.87
N LEU A 509 -7.42 -14.57 3.10
CA LEU A 509 -6.24 -13.71 3.07
C LEU A 509 -6.13 -13.00 1.72
N ALA A 510 -6.19 -13.76 0.62
CA ALA A 510 -6.17 -13.19 -0.72
C ALA A 510 -7.35 -12.22 -0.93
N ALA A 511 -8.53 -12.52 -0.38
CA ALA A 511 -9.71 -11.66 -0.53
C ALA A 511 -9.61 -10.36 0.28
N LEU A 512 -9.05 -10.41 1.48
CA LEU A 512 -8.76 -9.24 2.32
C LEU A 512 -7.68 -8.36 1.68
N TRP A 513 -6.69 -8.97 1.02
CA TRP A 513 -5.66 -8.27 0.27
C TRP A 513 -6.22 -7.52 -0.94
N VAL A 514 -7.02 -8.17 -1.80
CA VAL A 514 -7.67 -7.50 -2.94
C VAL A 514 -8.71 -6.46 -2.49
N GLY A 515 -9.33 -6.70 -1.34
CA GLY A 515 -10.48 -5.96 -0.84
C GLY A 515 -11.78 -6.63 -1.25
N MET A 516 -12.48 -7.21 -0.27
CA MET A 516 -13.70 -8.01 -0.48
C MET A 516 -14.79 -7.27 -1.28
N LYS A 517 -14.96 -5.96 -1.05
CA LYS A 517 -15.91 -5.11 -1.79
C LYS A 517 -15.63 -5.04 -3.30
N ARG A 518 -14.38 -5.23 -3.72
CA ARG A 518 -13.99 -5.22 -5.14
C ARG A 518 -14.20 -6.57 -5.81
N LEU A 519 -14.06 -7.64 -5.04
CA LEU A 519 -14.32 -9.00 -5.51
C LEU A 519 -15.80 -9.21 -5.76
N VAL A 520 -16.64 -8.81 -4.81
CA VAL A 520 -18.09 -8.89 -4.93
C VAL A 520 -18.74 -7.70 -4.24
N GLN A 521 -19.58 -6.99 -4.98
CA GLN A 521 -20.42 -5.93 -4.48
C GLN A 521 -21.90 -6.27 -4.70
N ILE A 522 -22.72 -5.94 -3.71
CA ILE A 522 -24.17 -6.12 -3.74
C ILE A 522 -24.83 -4.74 -3.64
N ASP A 523 -25.75 -4.46 -4.57
CA ASP A 523 -26.61 -3.29 -4.54
C ASP A 523 -27.91 -3.61 -3.77
N TRP A 524 -27.94 -3.15 -2.52
CA TRP A 524 -29.08 -3.28 -1.62
C TRP A 524 -30.17 -2.22 -1.86
N ARG A 525 -30.05 -1.33 -2.84
CA ARG A 525 -31.10 -0.34 -3.14
C ARG A 525 -32.40 -1.04 -3.51
N ASN A 526 -33.48 -0.68 -2.82
CA ASN A 526 -34.80 -1.31 -2.99
C ASN A 526 -34.75 -2.84 -2.84
N SER A 527 -33.90 -3.36 -1.92
CA SER A 527 -33.90 -4.77 -1.57
C SER A 527 -35.24 -5.15 -0.91
N ASN A 528 -35.70 -6.36 -1.20
CA ASN A 528 -36.88 -6.97 -0.60
C ASN A 528 -36.57 -8.43 -0.23
N GLU A 529 -37.53 -9.13 0.38
CA GLU A 529 -37.34 -10.52 0.80
C GLU A 529 -36.98 -11.45 -0.37
N ASN A 530 -37.58 -11.26 -1.54
CA ASN A 530 -37.23 -12.05 -2.73
C ASN A 530 -35.76 -11.83 -3.15
N THR A 531 -35.28 -10.60 -3.11
CA THR A 531 -33.87 -10.27 -3.41
C THR A 531 -32.93 -10.95 -2.43
N ASN A 532 -33.29 -10.94 -1.14
CA ASN A 532 -32.50 -11.61 -0.10
C ASN A 532 -32.46 -13.12 -0.32
N GLN A 533 -33.61 -13.73 -0.63
CA GLN A 533 -33.69 -15.17 -0.90
C GLN A 533 -32.85 -15.57 -2.12
N GLU A 534 -32.88 -14.79 -3.19
CA GLU A 534 -32.06 -15.06 -4.38
C GLU A 534 -30.56 -14.96 -4.09
N ILE A 535 -30.14 -13.98 -3.28
CA ILE A 535 -28.75 -13.87 -2.83
C ILE A 535 -28.35 -15.09 -2.00
N TRP A 536 -29.18 -15.50 -1.02
CA TRP A 536 -28.90 -16.67 -0.19
C TRP A 536 -28.84 -17.97 -1.01
N ASN A 537 -29.72 -18.14 -1.99
CA ASN A 537 -29.66 -19.28 -2.91
C ASN A 537 -28.34 -19.34 -3.70
N LEU A 538 -27.70 -18.19 -3.99
CA LEU A 538 -26.38 -18.16 -4.62
C LEU A 538 -25.26 -18.45 -3.61
N VAL A 539 -25.37 -17.93 -2.40
CA VAL A 539 -24.41 -18.20 -1.32
C VAL A 539 -24.34 -19.69 -1.01
N ASP A 540 -25.49 -20.37 -1.01
CA ASP A 540 -25.62 -21.82 -0.79
C ASP A 540 -25.00 -22.69 -1.89
N PHE A 541 -24.58 -22.10 -3.02
CA PHE A 541 -23.87 -22.81 -4.08
C PHE A 541 -22.36 -22.95 -3.80
N GLY A 542 -21.81 -22.10 -2.92
CA GLY A 542 -20.38 -22.02 -2.66
C GLY A 542 -19.87 -23.01 -1.60
N SER A 543 -18.57 -23.20 -1.56
CA SER A 543 -17.82 -24.04 -0.62
C SER A 543 -18.00 -23.65 0.85
N THR A 544 -18.40 -22.40 1.10
CA THR A 544 -18.64 -21.84 2.43
C THR A 544 -20.11 -21.95 2.88
N ALA A 545 -20.99 -22.59 2.10
CA ALA A 545 -22.44 -22.64 2.36
C ALA A 545 -22.79 -23.04 3.81
N ALA A 546 -22.11 -24.03 4.38
CA ALA A 546 -22.36 -24.51 5.74
C ALA A 546 -22.11 -23.44 6.82
N ILE A 547 -21.19 -22.50 6.58
CA ILE A 547 -20.77 -21.46 7.53
C ILE A 547 -21.14 -20.04 7.09
N ALA A 548 -21.69 -19.87 5.89
CA ALA A 548 -21.99 -18.56 5.31
C ALA A 548 -22.85 -17.68 6.23
N ARG A 549 -23.86 -18.30 6.86
CA ARG A 549 -24.77 -17.67 7.82
C ARG A 549 -24.08 -17.01 9.03
N TYR A 550 -22.86 -17.43 9.36
CA TYR A 550 -22.10 -16.97 10.52
C TYR A 550 -21.28 -15.71 10.28
N GLY A 551 -21.16 -15.23 9.05
CA GLY A 551 -20.36 -14.05 8.80
C GLY A 551 -20.36 -13.58 7.36
N THR A 552 -20.13 -12.28 7.21
CA THR A 552 -20.09 -11.66 5.89
C THR A 552 -18.91 -12.12 5.04
N LEU A 553 -17.76 -12.47 5.64
CA LEU A 553 -16.60 -12.93 4.86
C LEU A 553 -16.93 -14.26 4.18
N TRP A 554 -17.50 -15.20 4.94
CA TRP A 554 -17.88 -16.52 4.46
C TRP A 554 -18.99 -16.43 3.40
N SER A 555 -20.02 -15.62 3.65
CA SER A 555 -21.10 -15.38 2.68
C SER A 555 -20.60 -14.77 1.37
N LYS A 556 -19.71 -13.77 1.44
CA LYS A 556 -19.19 -13.12 0.23
C LYS A 556 -18.26 -14.02 -0.57
N LEU A 557 -17.48 -14.89 0.08
CA LEU A 557 -16.69 -15.91 -0.61
C LEU A 557 -17.58 -16.90 -1.38
N GLY A 558 -18.66 -17.39 -0.76
CA GLY A 558 -19.62 -18.26 -1.45
C GLY A 558 -20.32 -17.55 -2.62
N LEU A 559 -20.68 -16.28 -2.43
CA LEU A 559 -21.26 -15.47 -3.51
C LEU A 559 -20.29 -15.27 -4.68
N MET A 560 -19.01 -15.02 -4.39
CA MET A 560 -17.94 -14.86 -5.37
C MET A 560 -17.77 -16.12 -6.23
N GLU A 561 -17.76 -17.29 -5.59
CA GLU A 561 -17.72 -18.59 -6.26
C GLU A 561 -18.90 -18.77 -7.20
N ALA A 562 -20.12 -18.54 -6.71
CA ALA A 562 -21.33 -18.65 -7.52
C ALA A 562 -21.31 -17.69 -8.72
N VAL A 563 -20.81 -16.46 -8.51
CA VAL A 563 -20.71 -15.46 -9.58
C VAL A 563 -19.77 -15.92 -10.68
N TRP A 564 -18.62 -16.46 -10.31
CA TRP A 564 -17.61 -16.89 -11.27
C TRP A 564 -17.93 -18.22 -11.93
N ALA A 565 -18.64 -19.13 -11.25
CA ALA A 565 -19.17 -20.35 -11.87
C ALA A 565 -20.17 -20.00 -12.99
N LYS A 566 -21.06 -19.05 -12.76
CA LYS A 566 -21.99 -18.54 -13.79
C LYS A 566 -21.26 -17.85 -14.95
N HIS A 567 -20.17 -17.13 -14.68
CA HIS A 567 -19.32 -16.57 -15.73
C HIS A 567 -18.64 -17.66 -16.56
N ALA A 568 -18.07 -18.69 -15.92
CA ALA A 568 -17.43 -19.82 -16.61
C ALA A 568 -18.42 -20.59 -17.50
N ALA A 569 -19.68 -20.68 -17.09
CA ALA A 569 -20.77 -21.27 -17.88
C ALA A 569 -21.28 -20.37 -19.04
N GLY A 570 -20.62 -19.24 -19.33
CA GLY A 570 -20.99 -18.34 -20.43
C GLY A 570 -22.28 -17.55 -20.20
N SER A 571 -22.80 -17.52 -18.96
CA SER A 571 -24.09 -16.89 -18.64
C SER A 571 -23.97 -15.39 -18.28
N CYS A 572 -22.76 -14.82 -18.32
CA CYS A 572 -22.50 -13.40 -18.04
C CYS A 572 -21.80 -12.73 -19.25
N PRO A 573 -22.15 -11.47 -19.59
CA PRO A 573 -21.46 -10.74 -20.66
C PRO A 573 -19.99 -10.46 -20.30
N ASN A 574 -19.11 -10.40 -21.32
CA ASN A 574 -17.66 -10.17 -21.23
C ASN A 574 -17.24 -8.77 -20.71
N SER A 575 -18.09 -8.06 -19.97
CA SER A 575 -17.74 -6.78 -19.37
C SER A 575 -16.76 -6.95 -18.20
N THR A 576 -15.90 -5.96 -18.00
CA THR A 576 -14.94 -5.87 -16.87
C THR A 576 -15.62 -5.92 -15.49
N ALA A 577 -16.93 -5.63 -15.43
CA ALA A 577 -17.82 -5.93 -14.32
C ALA A 577 -18.86 -6.97 -14.77
N SER A 578 -18.87 -8.17 -14.18
CA SER A 578 -19.88 -9.20 -14.46
C SER A 578 -21.11 -8.99 -13.57
N HIS A 579 -22.33 -9.06 -14.13
CA HIS A 579 -23.60 -8.86 -13.42
C HIS A 579 -24.48 -10.11 -13.45
N ILE A 580 -25.23 -10.39 -12.36
CA ILE A 580 -26.02 -11.65 -12.25
C ILE A 580 -27.49 -11.45 -11.88
N ILE A 581 -27.80 -10.84 -10.74
CA ILE A 581 -29.20 -10.62 -10.32
C ILE A 581 -29.62 -9.23 -10.77
N ASP A 582 -30.23 -9.09 -11.95
CA ASP A 582 -30.75 -7.79 -12.46
C ASP A 582 -29.77 -6.60 -12.34
N GLY A 583 -28.46 -6.86 -12.45
CA GLY A 583 -27.43 -5.82 -12.26
C GLY A 583 -27.07 -5.48 -10.80
N ARG A 584 -27.67 -6.15 -9.81
CA ARG A 584 -27.46 -5.91 -8.36
C ARG A 584 -26.17 -6.48 -7.81
N ILE A 585 -25.75 -7.65 -8.27
CA ILE A 585 -24.44 -8.22 -7.89
C ILE A 585 -23.45 -7.88 -9.00
N SER A 586 -22.30 -7.33 -8.62
CA SER A 586 -21.20 -7.06 -9.54
C SER A 586 -19.88 -7.62 -9.01
N ALA A 587 -19.07 -8.21 -9.88
CA ALA A 587 -17.72 -8.64 -9.58
C ALA A 587 -16.73 -8.08 -10.61
N SER A 588 -15.56 -7.62 -10.15
CA SER A 588 -14.50 -7.13 -11.02
C SER A 588 -13.61 -8.28 -11.53
N THR A 589 -13.46 -8.41 -12.84
CA THR A 589 -12.52 -9.37 -13.44
C THR A 589 -11.08 -9.13 -13.03
N LEU A 590 -10.67 -7.87 -12.86
CA LEU A 590 -9.31 -7.53 -12.44
C LEU A 590 -9.03 -7.97 -10.99
N ALA A 591 -9.90 -7.59 -10.05
CA ALA A 591 -9.89 -8.07 -8.69
C ALA A 591 -9.80 -9.61 -8.61
N ARG A 592 -10.54 -10.35 -9.45
CA ARG A 592 -10.44 -11.81 -9.55
C ARG A 592 -9.04 -12.27 -9.97
N SER A 593 -8.47 -11.69 -11.03
CA SER A 593 -7.12 -12.05 -11.49
C SER A 593 -6.08 -11.82 -10.40
N ASN A 594 -6.16 -10.68 -9.69
CA ASN A 594 -5.28 -10.36 -8.57
C ASN A 594 -5.45 -11.36 -7.42
N TRP A 595 -6.69 -11.75 -7.12
CA TRP A 595 -6.99 -12.73 -6.08
C TRP A 595 -6.41 -14.12 -6.40
N ILE A 596 -6.53 -14.57 -7.65
CA ILE A 596 -5.92 -15.83 -8.11
C ILE A 596 -4.40 -15.75 -8.00
N SER A 597 -3.80 -14.65 -8.48
CA SER A 597 -2.34 -14.44 -8.40
C SER A 597 -1.84 -14.48 -6.96
N CYS A 598 -2.54 -13.82 -6.03
CA CYS A 598 -2.18 -13.82 -4.62
C CYS A 598 -2.21 -15.24 -4.03
N ARG A 599 -3.25 -16.02 -4.32
CA ARG A 599 -3.32 -17.43 -3.88
C ARG A 599 -2.18 -18.28 -4.43
N GLN A 600 -1.83 -18.10 -5.70
CA GLN A 600 -0.70 -18.81 -6.32
C GLN A 600 0.61 -18.47 -5.61
N SER A 601 0.84 -17.19 -5.28
CA SER A 601 1.99 -16.77 -4.48
C SER A 601 2.00 -17.39 -3.08
N ILE A 602 0.86 -17.42 -2.39
CA ILE A 602 0.73 -18.02 -1.05
C ILE A 602 1.04 -19.53 -1.10
N SER A 603 0.53 -20.24 -2.10
CA SER A 603 0.82 -21.66 -2.30
C SER A 603 2.28 -21.93 -2.61
N ALA A 604 2.89 -21.14 -3.51
CA ALA A 604 4.31 -21.28 -3.84
C ALA A 604 5.21 -21.05 -2.61
N LEU A 605 4.85 -20.10 -1.73
CA LEU A 605 5.53 -19.90 -0.45
C LEU A 605 5.40 -21.11 0.47
N ALA A 606 4.19 -21.65 0.62
CA ALA A 606 3.97 -22.82 1.46
C ALA A 606 4.74 -24.05 0.94
N ASP A 607 4.74 -24.28 -0.38
CA ASP A 607 5.49 -25.37 -1.01
C ASP A 607 7.00 -25.23 -0.75
N ARG A 608 7.55 -24.01 -0.89
CA ARG A 608 8.96 -23.71 -0.61
C ARG A 608 9.33 -24.00 0.85
N ASP A 609 8.44 -23.67 1.78
CA ASP A 609 8.66 -23.84 3.22
C ASP A 609 8.19 -25.21 3.74
N ALA A 610 7.83 -26.13 2.85
CA ALA A 610 7.30 -27.46 3.15
C ALA A 610 6.07 -27.45 4.10
N ILE A 611 5.27 -26.39 4.02
CA ILE A 611 4.02 -26.24 4.77
C ILE A 611 2.90 -26.92 3.97
N ALA A 612 2.24 -27.89 4.60
CA ALA A 612 1.15 -28.61 3.97
C ALA A 612 -0.02 -27.67 3.64
N MET A 613 -0.21 -27.37 2.36
CA MET A 613 -1.31 -26.58 1.85
C MET A 613 -1.88 -27.20 0.57
N PRO A 614 -3.21 -27.25 0.41
CA PRO A 614 -3.79 -27.86 -0.79
C PRO A 614 -3.55 -27.00 -2.04
N SER A 615 -3.47 -27.69 -3.19
CA SER A 615 -3.23 -27.06 -4.50
C SER A 615 -4.26 -25.99 -4.85
N VAL A 616 -3.80 -24.92 -5.50
CA VAL A 616 -4.58 -23.76 -5.94
C VAL A 616 -5.49 -24.08 -7.14
N ASP A 617 -5.22 -25.16 -7.88
CA ASP A 617 -5.81 -25.42 -9.19
C ASP A 617 -7.30 -25.78 -9.16
N GLY A 618 -7.83 -26.18 -8.00
CA GLY A 618 -9.23 -26.55 -7.83
C GLY A 618 -10.08 -25.43 -7.24
N PHE A 619 -10.58 -24.49 -8.05
CA PHE A 619 -11.63 -23.55 -7.60
C PHE A 619 -13.04 -23.93 -8.11
N PHE A 620 -13.15 -24.84 -9.08
CA PHE A 620 -14.43 -25.10 -9.79
C PHE A 620 -15.02 -26.51 -9.61
N LEU A 621 -14.46 -27.35 -8.76
CA LEU A 621 -15.04 -28.66 -8.49
C LEU A 621 -15.51 -28.72 -7.05
N ARG A 622 -16.69 -29.31 -6.85
CA ARG A 622 -17.36 -29.63 -5.58
C ARG A 622 -16.54 -30.59 -4.68
N GLU A 623 -15.22 -30.57 -4.79
CA GLU A 623 -14.27 -31.39 -4.02
C GLU A 623 -13.84 -30.70 -2.72
N PHE A 624 -14.23 -29.43 -2.52
CA PHE A 624 -13.98 -28.65 -1.34
C PHE A 624 -15.30 -28.14 -0.77
N GLU A 625 -15.76 -28.75 0.33
CA GLU A 625 -16.91 -28.30 1.11
C GLU A 625 -16.46 -28.10 2.56
N PHE A 626 -16.68 -26.91 3.10
CA PHE A 626 -16.28 -26.61 4.47
C PHE A 626 -17.34 -27.11 5.45
N GLU A 627 -16.98 -28.03 6.34
CA GLU A 627 -17.89 -28.55 7.36
C GLU A 627 -18.05 -27.59 8.54
N LYS A 628 -19.25 -27.52 9.12
CA LYS A 628 -19.56 -26.68 10.29
C LYS A 628 -18.67 -26.99 11.50
N ASP A 629 -18.29 -28.26 11.70
CA ASP A 629 -17.50 -28.68 12.86
C ASP A 629 -16.09 -28.06 12.86
N ASN A 630 -15.57 -27.70 11.68
CA ASN A 630 -14.28 -27.02 11.53
C ASN A 630 -14.36 -25.50 11.80
N TYR A 631 -15.54 -24.95 12.09
CA TYR A 631 -15.71 -23.49 12.24
C TYR A 631 -14.91 -22.92 13.42
N GLY A 632 -14.82 -23.65 14.53
CA GLY A 632 -14.01 -23.22 15.68
C GLY A 632 -12.53 -23.07 15.32
N ASP A 633 -11.98 -24.04 14.60
CA ASP A 633 -10.59 -24.07 14.14
C ASP A 633 -10.29 -22.95 13.13
N LEU A 634 -11.25 -22.61 12.27
CA LEU A 634 -11.17 -21.46 11.39
C LEU A 634 -11.23 -20.13 12.16
N CYS A 635 -12.13 -20.02 13.14
CA CYS A 635 -12.39 -18.77 13.86
C CYS A 635 -11.23 -18.39 14.78
N LYS A 636 -10.53 -19.37 15.38
CA LYS A 636 -9.49 -19.13 16.38
C LYS A 636 -8.32 -18.27 15.85
N PRO A 637 -7.71 -18.53 14.68
CA PRO A 637 -6.66 -17.67 14.13
C PRO A 637 -7.11 -16.23 13.84
N PHE A 638 -8.31 -16.04 13.28
CA PHE A 638 -8.84 -14.70 12.99
C PHE A 638 -9.20 -13.95 14.27
N MET A 639 -9.80 -14.62 15.25
CA MET A 639 -10.07 -14.03 16.57
C MET A 639 -8.78 -13.56 17.24
N GLN A 640 -7.68 -14.33 17.15
CA GLN A 640 -6.38 -13.95 17.70
C GLN A 640 -5.80 -12.72 16.98
N ALA A 641 -5.75 -12.76 15.65
CA ALA A 641 -5.20 -11.68 14.83
C ALA A 641 -6.02 -10.38 14.90
N TYR A 642 -7.34 -10.48 15.00
CA TYR A 642 -8.29 -9.34 15.03
C TYR A 642 -8.90 -9.13 16.42
N SER A 643 -8.19 -9.54 17.48
CA SER A 643 -8.63 -9.43 18.87
C SER A 643 -8.95 -8.00 19.33
N ASN A 644 -8.37 -6.98 18.70
CA ASN A 644 -8.66 -5.57 18.93
C ASN A 644 -9.75 -4.99 18.00
N GLN A 645 -10.32 -5.82 17.13
CA GLN A 645 -11.41 -5.49 16.21
C GLN A 645 -12.57 -6.47 16.42
N VAL A 646 -13.07 -6.50 17.65
CA VAL A 646 -14.19 -7.34 18.08
C VAL A 646 -15.38 -6.44 18.39
N ALA A 647 -16.53 -6.72 17.81
CA ALA A 647 -17.78 -6.02 18.07
C ALA A 647 -18.71 -6.90 18.92
N ILE A 648 -19.22 -6.31 20.00
CA ILE A 648 -20.33 -6.86 20.77
C ILE A 648 -21.63 -6.41 20.11
N VAL A 649 -22.50 -7.36 19.79
CA VAL A 649 -23.79 -7.10 19.15
C VAL A 649 -24.93 -7.45 20.09
N THR A 650 -25.88 -6.53 20.20
CA THR A 650 -27.16 -6.77 20.87
C THR A 650 -28.29 -6.42 19.90
N LYS A 651 -29.16 -7.39 19.59
CA LYS A 651 -30.33 -7.18 18.74
C LYS A 651 -31.56 -6.89 19.59
N ARG A 652 -32.31 -5.84 19.27
CA ARG A 652 -33.62 -5.53 19.87
C ARG A 652 -34.62 -5.27 18.74
N GLY A 653 -35.48 -6.25 18.47
CA GLY A 653 -36.35 -6.21 17.29
C GLY A 653 -35.54 -6.20 16.00
N SER A 654 -35.77 -5.22 15.14
CA SER A 654 -35.02 -5.01 13.89
C SER A 654 -33.74 -4.18 14.05
N HIS A 655 -33.46 -3.64 15.25
CA HIS A 655 -32.32 -2.78 15.47
C HIS A 655 -31.11 -3.56 16.02
N LEU A 656 -29.97 -3.44 15.34
CA LEU A 656 -28.69 -3.98 15.78
C LEU A 656 -27.90 -2.87 16.47
N LYS A 657 -27.58 -3.08 17.75
CA LYS A 657 -26.65 -2.23 18.49
C LYS A 657 -25.28 -2.91 18.48
N MET A 658 -24.30 -2.26 17.86
CA MET A 658 -22.91 -2.74 17.81
C MET A 658 -22.01 -1.82 18.62
N ILE A 659 -21.17 -2.41 19.47
CA ILE A 659 -20.20 -1.71 20.30
C ILE A 659 -18.85 -2.37 20.09
N ASP A 660 -17.85 -1.57 19.76
CA ASP A 660 -16.47 -2.04 19.72
C ASP A 660 -16.00 -2.45 21.12
N PHE A 661 -15.47 -3.66 21.24
CA PHE A 661 -15.10 -4.27 22.52
C PHE A 661 -13.93 -3.54 23.19
N ALA A 662 -12.94 -3.12 22.40
CA ALA A 662 -11.71 -2.53 22.91
C ALA A 662 -11.91 -1.07 23.33
N SER A 663 -12.53 -0.27 22.47
CA SER A 663 -12.72 1.17 22.66
C SER A 663 -14.05 1.56 23.32
N GLY A 664 -15.03 0.65 23.33
CA GLY A 664 -16.40 0.93 23.80
C GLY A 664 -17.21 1.83 22.86
N GLN A 665 -16.70 2.15 21.67
CA GLN A 665 -17.35 3.05 20.72
C GLN A 665 -18.54 2.40 20.02
N HIS A 666 -19.55 3.20 19.68
CA HIS A 666 -20.65 2.73 18.85
C HIS A 666 -20.21 2.56 17.40
N LEU A 667 -20.53 1.40 16.84
CA LEU A 667 -20.27 1.06 15.45
C LEU A 667 -21.58 1.10 14.66
N ASP A 668 -21.53 1.74 13.49
CA ASP A 668 -22.53 1.54 12.44
C ASP A 668 -22.08 0.37 11.55
N CYS A 669 -22.98 -0.16 10.73
CA CYS A 669 -22.68 -1.28 9.83
C CYS A 669 -23.26 -1.06 8.44
N THR A 670 -22.67 -1.71 7.44
CA THR A 670 -23.20 -1.76 6.08
C THR A 670 -24.45 -2.66 5.99
N GLU A 671 -25.19 -2.51 4.89
CA GLU A 671 -26.31 -3.42 4.58
C GLU A 671 -25.83 -4.87 4.39
N ASP A 672 -24.59 -5.08 3.94
CA ASP A 672 -23.98 -6.42 3.89
C ASP A 672 -24.00 -7.11 5.25
N VAL A 673 -23.57 -6.41 6.30
CA VAL A 673 -23.56 -6.94 7.68
C VAL A 673 -24.99 -7.20 8.19
N ARG A 674 -25.96 -6.39 7.77
CA ARG A 674 -27.36 -6.56 8.18
C ARG A 674 -28.04 -7.74 7.50
N HIS A 675 -27.71 -8.03 6.24
CA HIS A 675 -28.45 -8.97 5.41
C HIS A 675 -27.73 -10.30 5.14
N LEU A 676 -26.40 -10.33 5.21
CA LEU A 676 -25.59 -11.56 4.97
C LEU A 676 -25.22 -12.29 6.27
N VAL A 677 -25.70 -11.83 7.43
CA VAL A 677 -25.50 -12.51 8.71
C VAL A 677 -26.86 -12.98 9.21
N ASP A 678 -26.97 -14.27 9.53
CA ASP A 678 -28.19 -14.81 10.15
C ASP A 678 -28.18 -14.53 11.65
N TRP A 679 -28.54 -13.28 11.98
CA TRP A 679 -28.64 -12.84 13.36
C TRP A 679 -29.63 -13.65 14.19
N ALA A 680 -30.69 -14.20 13.59
CA ALA A 680 -31.69 -14.96 14.34
C ALA A 680 -31.10 -16.31 14.79
N GLU A 681 -30.42 -17.00 13.89
CA GLU A 681 -29.79 -18.28 14.21
C GLU A 681 -28.64 -18.13 15.20
N ILE A 682 -27.78 -17.11 15.05
CA ILE A 682 -26.65 -16.89 15.96
C ILE A 682 -27.14 -16.57 17.37
N ILE A 683 -28.11 -15.67 17.52
CA ILE A 683 -28.67 -15.32 18.84
C ILE A 683 -29.32 -16.53 19.51
N ARG A 684 -30.01 -17.37 18.73
CA ARG A 684 -30.58 -18.63 19.23
C ARG A 684 -29.50 -19.60 19.71
N GLN A 685 -28.38 -19.71 18.99
CA GLN A 685 -27.24 -20.55 19.40
C GLN A 685 -26.54 -20.01 20.66
N GLU A 686 -26.54 -18.70 20.86
CA GLU A 686 -25.93 -18.03 22.01
C GLU A 686 -26.92 -17.77 23.16
N GLU A 687 -28.08 -18.46 23.15
CA GLU A 687 -29.09 -18.40 24.22
C GLU A 687 -29.56 -16.98 24.58
N ASP A 688 -29.84 -16.15 23.56
CA ASP A 688 -30.26 -14.73 23.69
C ASP A 688 -29.24 -13.83 24.42
N SER A 689 -27.97 -14.25 24.49
CA SER A 689 -26.88 -13.48 25.09
C SER A 689 -26.29 -12.42 24.14
N GLN A 690 -25.29 -11.70 24.62
CA GLN A 690 -24.52 -10.76 23.79
C GLN A 690 -23.67 -11.56 22.80
N VAL A 691 -23.85 -11.28 21.51
CA VAL A 691 -23.12 -11.98 20.45
C VAL A 691 -21.80 -11.27 20.18
N LEU A 692 -20.72 -12.03 20.07
CA LEU A 692 -19.39 -11.53 19.75
C LEU A 692 -19.03 -11.84 18.29
N GLY A 693 -18.29 -10.95 17.66
CA GLY A 693 -17.72 -11.24 16.35
C GLY A 693 -16.58 -10.29 15.99
N PHE A 694 -15.64 -10.77 15.19
CA PHE A 694 -14.56 -9.95 14.67
C PHE A 694 -14.97 -9.26 13.37
N TYR A 695 -14.37 -8.11 13.12
CA TYR A 695 -14.44 -7.41 11.84
C TYR A 695 -13.03 -7.10 11.34
N THR A 696 -12.87 -7.06 10.04
CA THR A 696 -11.56 -6.83 9.40
C THR A 696 -11.48 -5.45 8.76
N THR A 697 -12.63 -4.86 8.41
CA THR A 697 -12.72 -3.64 7.62
C THR A 697 -13.68 -2.64 8.27
N ALA A 698 -13.12 -1.54 8.76
CA ALA A 698 -13.84 -0.39 9.29
C ALA A 698 -13.57 0.85 8.42
N SER A 699 -14.54 1.76 8.35
CA SER A 699 -14.45 2.99 7.56
C SER A 699 -15.05 4.20 8.29
N ARG A 700 -14.58 5.41 7.95
CA ARG A 700 -15.11 6.68 8.47
C ARG A 700 -15.04 7.77 7.40
N ASP A 701 -16.20 8.28 7.00
CA ASP A 701 -16.31 9.30 5.94
C ASP A 701 -15.81 10.68 6.39
N SER A 702 -16.04 11.07 7.64
CA SER A 702 -15.56 12.33 8.22
C SER A 702 -15.60 12.32 9.75
N ARG A 703 -15.02 13.35 10.38
CA ARG A 703 -15.08 13.53 11.84
C ARG A 703 -16.52 13.74 12.32
N GLY A 704 -16.90 13.05 13.40
CA GLY A 704 -18.25 13.08 13.98
C GLY A 704 -19.22 12.05 13.39
N VAL A 705 -18.84 11.36 12.31
CA VAL A 705 -19.55 10.17 11.82
C VAL A 705 -19.05 8.96 12.58
N ARG A 706 -19.98 8.08 12.97
CA ARG A 706 -19.62 6.83 13.65
C ARG A 706 -18.78 5.95 12.73
N THR A 707 -17.85 5.19 13.32
CA THR A 707 -17.12 4.17 12.58
C THR A 707 -18.10 3.16 12.00
N LYS A 708 -17.99 2.89 10.70
CA LYS A 708 -18.85 1.94 10.00
C LYS A 708 -18.05 0.70 9.62
N ILE A 709 -18.45 -0.45 10.16
CA ILE A 709 -17.87 -1.75 9.76
C ILE A 709 -18.56 -2.26 8.49
N SER A 710 -17.76 -2.85 7.60
CA SER A 710 -18.26 -3.39 6.32
C SER A 710 -18.39 -4.92 6.31
N ASP A 711 -17.88 -5.55 7.36
CA ASP A 711 -17.91 -6.98 7.60
C ASP A 711 -18.06 -7.28 9.10
N TRP A 712 -18.57 -8.46 9.42
CA TRP A 712 -18.68 -9.00 10.78
C TRP A 712 -18.80 -10.52 10.69
N ASN A 713 -18.12 -11.25 11.59
CA ASN A 713 -18.07 -12.70 11.59
C ASN A 713 -18.12 -13.24 13.03
N TRP A 714 -19.01 -14.20 13.28
CA TRP A 714 -19.34 -14.69 14.61
C TRP A 714 -18.16 -15.38 15.31
N ILE A 715 -17.95 -15.04 16.58
CA ILE A 715 -17.07 -15.74 17.51
C ILE A 715 -17.95 -16.48 18.51
N PRO A 716 -17.94 -17.83 18.54
CA PRO A 716 -18.67 -18.58 19.54
C PRO A 716 -18.25 -18.22 20.95
N VAL A 717 -19.21 -18.02 21.87
CA VAL A 717 -18.91 -17.66 23.28
C VAL A 717 -18.05 -18.71 23.96
N SER A 718 -18.20 -20.00 23.63
CA SER A 718 -17.35 -21.08 24.13
C SER A 718 -15.87 -20.87 23.77
N LEU A 719 -15.59 -20.49 22.52
CA LEU A 719 -14.25 -20.22 22.01
C LEU A 719 -13.65 -18.97 22.67
N TRP A 720 -14.46 -17.92 22.84
CA TRP A 720 -14.04 -16.71 23.54
C TRP A 720 -13.72 -16.98 25.03
N ALA A 721 -14.51 -17.82 25.69
CA ALA A 721 -14.28 -18.22 27.07
C ALA A 721 -13.01 -19.05 27.24
N GLU A 722 -12.75 -20.03 26.35
CA GLU A 722 -11.50 -20.80 26.31
C GLU A 722 -10.30 -19.85 26.20
N TRP A 723 -10.34 -18.94 25.23
CA TRP A 723 -9.27 -17.97 25.02
C TRP A 723 -9.07 -17.09 26.25
N SER A 724 -10.14 -16.56 26.86
CA SER A 724 -10.05 -15.77 28.09
C SER A 724 -9.45 -16.55 29.27
N GLN A 725 -9.68 -17.86 29.36
CA GLN A 725 -9.07 -18.71 30.39
C GLN A 725 -7.57 -18.87 30.14
N THR A 726 -7.15 -19.10 28.89
CA THR A 726 -5.73 -19.18 28.51
C THR A 726 -4.98 -17.91 28.95
N LEU A 727 -5.57 -16.73 28.77
CA LEU A 727 -4.96 -15.46 29.17
C LEU A 727 -4.86 -15.28 30.70
N LYS A 728 -5.80 -15.86 31.47
CA LYS A 728 -5.76 -15.80 32.95
C LYS A 728 -4.69 -16.72 33.54
N VAL A 729 -4.46 -17.88 32.90
CA VAL A 729 -3.46 -18.88 33.34
C VAL A 729 -2.04 -18.36 33.18
N THR A 730 -1.77 -17.48 32.20
CA THR A 730 -0.48 -16.80 32.01
C THR A 730 -0.20 -15.64 33.00
N HIS A 731 -0.89 -15.60 34.15
CA HIS A 731 -0.76 -14.58 35.22
C HIS A 731 -1.13 -13.14 34.83
N GLN A 732 -2.01 -12.92 33.85
CA GLN A 732 -2.39 -11.57 33.40
C GLN A 732 -3.90 -11.39 33.15
N VAL A 733 -4.45 -10.21 33.45
CA VAL A 733 -5.88 -9.89 33.25
C VAL A 733 -6.12 -9.51 31.78
N GLY A 734 -6.18 -10.50 30.88
CA GLY A 734 -6.16 -10.26 29.43
C GLY A 734 -7.25 -9.35 28.86
N ILE A 735 -8.46 -9.37 29.42
CA ILE A 735 -9.53 -8.48 28.97
C ILE A 735 -9.27 -7.01 29.33
N GLU A 736 -8.56 -6.72 30.42
CA GLU A 736 -8.19 -5.35 30.79
C GLU A 736 -6.98 -4.85 29.99
N ALA A 737 -6.04 -5.74 29.62
CA ALA A 737 -4.90 -5.40 28.77
C ALA A 737 -5.33 -4.88 27.37
N PHE A 738 -6.30 -5.55 26.73
CA PHE A 738 -6.84 -5.08 25.44
C PHE A 738 -7.62 -3.76 25.57
N LYS A 739 -8.34 -3.54 26.68
CA LYS A 739 -9.08 -2.27 26.93
C LYS A 739 -8.17 -1.10 27.26
N THR A 740 -7.07 -1.35 27.96
CA THR A 740 -6.07 -0.31 28.33
C THR A 740 -5.18 0.09 27.16
N GLN A 741 -5.00 -0.79 26.17
CA GLN A 741 -4.21 -0.53 24.97
C GLN A 741 -5.06 -0.18 23.73
N GLY A 742 -6.39 -0.32 23.80
CA GLY A 742 -7.32 -0.15 22.67
C GLY A 742 -7.83 1.25 22.39
N ALA A 743 -7.57 2.25 23.24
CA ALA A 743 -7.80 3.67 22.94
C ALA A 743 -7.20 4.55 24.05
N SER A 744 -6.25 5.42 23.72
CA SER A 744 -5.72 6.45 24.64
C SER A 744 -6.25 7.84 24.25
N GLY A 745 -7.51 7.94 23.82
CA GLY A 745 -8.13 9.22 23.48
C GLY A 745 -8.73 9.91 24.72
N PRO A 746 -8.45 11.19 24.99
CA PRO A 746 -9.12 11.92 26.07
C PRO A 746 -10.64 11.90 25.87
N LEU A 747 -11.37 11.71 26.97
CA LEU A 747 -12.84 11.79 27.03
C LEU A 747 -13.36 13.07 26.36
N LEU A 748 -14.53 12.93 25.73
CA LEU A 748 -15.40 13.84 24.95
C LEU A 748 -15.49 15.36 25.27
N ARG A 749 -14.68 15.95 26.15
CA ARG A 749 -14.86 17.34 26.61
C ARG A 749 -14.14 18.44 25.83
N ASP A 750 -13.16 18.14 24.99
CA ASP A 750 -12.48 19.18 24.20
C ASP A 750 -13.07 19.35 22.80
N ARG A 751 -13.93 20.38 22.67
CA ARG A 751 -14.67 20.77 21.45
C ARG A 751 -13.83 21.45 20.36
N LYS A 752 -12.52 21.59 20.54
CA LYS A 752 -11.60 22.12 19.52
C LYS A 752 -10.51 21.08 19.29
N ARG A 753 -10.69 20.20 18.31
CA ARG A 753 -9.52 19.54 17.69
C ARG A 753 -9.58 19.74 16.19
N ASN A 754 -8.50 19.47 15.49
CA ASN A 754 -8.44 19.52 14.04
C ASN A 754 -9.16 18.30 13.41
N PRO A 755 -9.81 18.42 12.25
CA PRO A 755 -10.16 17.28 11.41
C PRO A 755 -8.98 16.41 10.93
N ASP A 756 -7.73 16.87 11.04
CA ASP A 756 -6.51 16.21 10.56
C ASP A 756 -5.68 15.51 11.67
N GLU A 757 -6.13 15.58 12.93
CA GLU A 757 -5.61 14.82 14.08
C GLU A 757 -6.18 13.39 14.01
N VAL A 758 -5.41 12.42 13.50
CA VAL A 758 -5.74 10.99 13.59
C VAL A 758 -4.77 10.25 14.49
#